data_AF-A0A6H5KXE7-F1
#
_entry.id   AF-A0A6H5KXE7-F1
#
_cell.length_a   1.000
_cell.length_b   1.000
_cell.length_c   1.000
_cell.angle_alpha   90.00
_cell.angle_beta   90.00
_cell.angle_gamma   90.00
#
_symmetry.space_group_name_H-M   'P 1'
#
loop_
_entity.id
_entity.type
_entity.pdbx_description
1 polymer ?
#
loop_
_entity_poly.entity_id
_entity_poly.type
_entity_poly.pdbx_seq_one_letter_code
_entity_poly.pdbx_strand_id
1 'polypeptide(L)'
;MAERSGSSSSSSSSSPQGRSGSTATASRRSDDSLPRPGILIVGFGGGNGVTVAAGVLANQKNISWEGPTGRNSPNYLGCITQVPSKGGSGGYRERYALADANNAAIGGWDIRPTPLGEALYNARILDFDLVRQVRDEMDTLRLLPGVWDPDFIGESQHESATHVVGDGESQQSRLERLRKDIREFREAEGVMGHVTVIWSASVERPSEREFQEPSQLLEAIAADDKEVSPSMLYASAAVLEGCSFVNGGSQNTMCGALLKLAEDNACYMLGTDFKAGQTKFKTAAVEYIRSLGMCPKVIASSNHLGNNDMLNLTTKKTLSAKMRVKSNIFAPWEEDINHEVRVMYTPLMGDEKRDIVEYTSFGFMNCAHTMLTYTRAMDSALCVPLMIDAAVWCDYFARAGAHQDSVARALAYLFKVPEGGAQGVDPGFFKQMRALEEELEATRLGSAAAAAAAAASPEGASAVGGMLVGRVLCAGISCLDLQLCGSGGGGEGGVETIRKFKETKYCPGGSCPQASTALARLGVPGVVAVTKMGADAHGDEMVRQMLAAGVDCSRVIRDASVQTALAVLPIFSSGERGCFVNLAANDDLLGDEVAAVLKEVAAEDGPPLAAFHYGYPHFTKQARQALADVLRLPRSLPGSPLVSLDLNGVDPGKDAPTRHAAVLEKAYPFVDILHANLEEAEAIVGSLETGDGDARLRALAEWFLSKGVAVVAITAGAKGSFTAVTSDAERLAASPGLARQVSAWAGREVRAAAFAVGEDAAVNANGAGDAFVGGLVLAAAAWRESLSLEEAVRFAALAALQRVDESLRQAEDARNAAELMTVARAGSLPPTLPLS
;
A
#
# COMPACT_ATOMS: atom_id res chain seq x y z
N MET A 1 2.70 14.96 72.19
CA MET A 1 4.15 14.71 72.08
C MET A 1 4.56 15.25 70.71
N ALA A 2 4.89 16.55 70.64
CA ALA A 2 6.24 17.13 70.75
C ALA A 2 7.05 16.89 69.45
N GLU A 3 7.15 17.92 68.59
CA GLU A 3 8.36 18.76 68.36
C GLU A 3 9.37 18.06 67.41
N ARG A 4 9.79 18.57 66.24
CA ARG A 4 10.64 19.73 65.88
C ARG A 4 11.06 19.49 64.39
N SER A 5 11.51 20.39 63.52
CA SER A 5 12.04 21.77 63.57
C SER A 5 12.39 22.25 62.13
N GLY A 6 12.17 23.56 61.85
CA GLY A 6 12.90 24.50 60.97
C GLY A 6 13.11 24.18 59.48
N SER A 7 12.55 24.92 58.49
CA SER A 7 12.77 26.34 58.09
C SER A 7 14.23 26.64 57.70
N SER A 8 14.57 27.31 56.60
CA SER A 8 14.13 28.59 56.01
C SER A 8 14.87 28.74 54.65
N SER A 9 14.66 29.66 53.70
CA SER A 9 14.03 30.97 53.54
C SER A 9 13.89 31.18 52.00
N SER A 10 12.95 31.95 51.46
CA SER A 10 13.04 33.41 51.39
C SER A 10 11.84 33.98 50.62
N SER A 11 11.68 35.28 50.79
CA SER A 11 10.48 36.11 50.75
C SER A 11 9.96 36.55 49.39
N SER A 12 8.65 36.79 49.40
CA SER A 12 7.80 37.52 48.46
C SER A 12 8.21 38.97 48.17
N SER A 13 7.94 39.44 46.95
CA SER A 13 7.45 40.80 46.70
C SER A 13 6.51 40.82 45.49
N SER A 14 5.46 41.65 45.59
CA SER A 14 4.29 41.69 44.74
C SER A 14 4.26 42.85 43.75
N SER A 15 3.83 42.53 42.53
CA SER A 15 2.92 43.29 41.63
C SER A 15 3.48 44.38 40.70
N PRO A 16 2.72 44.82 39.67
CA PRO A 16 1.87 44.09 38.70
C PRO A 16 2.11 44.54 37.24
N GLN A 17 1.78 43.74 36.22
CA GLN A 17 1.34 44.27 34.92
C GLN A 17 0.75 43.17 34.03
N GLY A 18 -0.46 43.43 33.53
CA GLY A 18 -1.22 42.53 32.69
C GLY A 18 -0.55 42.25 31.36
N ARG A 19 -0.75 41.03 30.87
CA ARG A 19 -0.65 40.71 29.45
C ARG A 19 -1.93 40.00 29.03
N SER A 20 -2.57 40.63 28.05
CA SER A 20 -3.61 40.08 27.19
C SER A 20 -3.21 38.68 26.71
N GLY A 21 -3.95 37.67 27.17
CA GLY A 21 -3.97 36.36 26.52
C GLY A 21 -4.73 36.49 25.21
N SER A 22 -4.00 36.67 24.11
CA SER A 22 -4.51 36.33 22.79
C SER A 22 -4.67 34.80 22.78
N THR A 23 -5.91 34.36 22.91
CA THR A 23 -6.33 33.03 22.47
C THR A 23 -6.02 32.95 20.98
N ALA A 24 -4.88 32.37 20.63
CA ALA A 24 -4.63 31.92 19.27
C ALA A 24 -5.69 30.85 18.98
N THR A 25 -6.73 31.26 18.24
CA THR A 25 -7.61 30.38 17.50
C THR A 25 -6.73 29.42 16.72
N ALA A 26 -6.70 28.16 17.13
CA ALA A 26 -6.16 27.08 16.33
C ALA A 26 -6.92 27.11 15.00
N SER A 27 -6.31 27.65 13.96
CA SER A 27 -6.87 27.53 12.63
C SER A 27 -6.85 26.05 12.29
N ARG A 28 -8.03 25.48 12.09
CA ARG A 28 -8.19 24.19 11.42
C ARG A 28 -7.50 24.36 10.06
N ARG A 29 -6.29 23.79 9.91
CA ARG A 29 -5.85 23.34 8.60
C ARG A 29 -6.69 22.11 8.31
N SER A 30 -7.79 22.28 7.59
CA SER A 30 -8.33 21.17 6.82
C SER A 30 -7.20 20.68 5.92
N ASP A 31 -7.00 19.38 5.90
CA ASP A 31 -6.11 18.74 4.95
C ASP A 31 -6.80 18.85 3.57
N ASP A 32 -6.70 20.01 2.93
CA ASP A 32 -7.30 20.34 1.62
C ASP A 32 -6.75 19.47 0.47
N SER A 33 -5.95 18.45 0.78
CA SER A 33 -5.34 17.53 -0.18
C SER A 33 -6.20 16.30 -0.51
N LEU A 34 -7.14 15.91 0.38
CA LEU A 34 -7.94 14.69 0.21
C LEU A 34 -9.36 14.99 -0.31
N PRO A 35 -9.84 14.24 -1.33
CA PRO A 35 -11.08 14.55 -2.00
C PRO A 35 -12.32 14.35 -1.10
N ARG A 36 -13.36 15.13 -1.39
CA ARG A 36 -14.65 15.15 -0.69
C ARG A 36 -15.55 14.02 -1.23
N PRO A 37 -15.77 12.89 -0.54
CA PRO A 37 -16.60 11.80 -1.06
C PRO A 37 -18.09 12.12 -0.96
N GLY A 38 -18.90 11.50 -1.82
CA GLY A 38 -20.36 11.62 -1.80
C GLY A 38 -21.05 10.36 -1.28
N ILE A 39 -21.99 10.51 -0.36
CA ILE A 39 -22.80 9.43 0.19
C ILE A 39 -24.26 9.70 -0.16
N LEU A 40 -24.83 8.89 -1.06
CA LEU A 40 -26.23 8.97 -1.47
C LEU A 40 -27.00 7.79 -0.91
N ILE A 41 -28.00 8.05 -0.06
CA ILE A 41 -28.71 7.00 0.68
C ILE A 41 -30.10 6.79 0.06
N VAL A 42 -30.39 5.57 -0.39
CA VAL A 42 -31.77 5.17 -0.70
C VAL A 42 -32.45 4.78 0.60
N GLY A 43 -33.59 5.40 0.92
CA GLY A 43 -34.22 5.32 2.24
C GLY A 43 -33.65 6.34 3.24
N PHE A 44 -33.36 7.56 2.77
CA PHE A 44 -32.65 8.59 3.54
C PHE A 44 -33.39 9.03 4.82
N GLY A 45 -34.72 9.06 4.79
CA GLY A 45 -35.56 9.33 5.97
C GLY A 45 -35.74 8.09 6.87
N GLY A 46 -35.09 6.97 6.58
CA GLY A 46 -35.06 5.78 7.44
C GLY A 46 -34.14 5.95 8.65
N GLY A 47 -34.25 5.06 9.65
CA GLY A 47 -33.46 5.14 10.89
C GLY A 47 -31.95 5.24 10.65
N ASN A 48 -31.42 4.45 9.72
CA ASN A 48 -30.02 4.53 9.32
C ASN A 48 -29.70 5.87 8.66
N GLY A 49 -30.47 6.30 7.64
CA GLY A 49 -30.19 7.50 6.86
C GLY A 49 -30.14 8.77 7.71
N VAL A 50 -31.15 8.97 8.57
CA VAL A 50 -31.17 10.13 9.49
C VAL A 50 -30.06 10.06 10.53
N THR A 51 -29.64 8.86 10.95
CA THR A 51 -28.54 8.68 11.90
C THR A 51 -27.17 8.96 11.25
N VAL A 52 -26.94 8.58 9.98
CA VAL A 52 -25.73 8.98 9.22
C VAL A 52 -25.65 10.51 9.15
N ALA A 53 -26.73 11.16 8.69
CA ALA A 53 -26.78 12.61 8.51
C ALA A 53 -26.54 13.36 9.83
N ALA A 54 -27.26 12.98 10.89
CA ALA A 54 -27.10 13.59 12.21
C ALA A 54 -25.69 13.38 12.78
N GLY A 55 -25.14 12.17 12.63
CA GLY A 55 -23.81 11.81 13.13
C GLY A 55 -22.70 12.62 12.45
N VAL A 56 -22.74 12.74 11.12
CA VAL A 56 -21.74 13.53 10.38
C VAL A 56 -21.90 15.02 10.68
N LEU A 57 -23.13 15.55 10.71
CA LEU A 57 -23.38 16.95 11.06
C LEU A 57 -22.86 17.29 12.46
N ALA A 58 -23.12 16.43 13.45
CA ALA A 58 -22.64 16.61 14.81
C ALA A 58 -21.11 16.63 14.90
N ASN A 59 -20.42 15.75 14.17
CA ASN A 59 -18.95 15.71 14.12
C ASN A 59 -18.37 16.94 13.39
N GLN A 60 -18.91 17.33 12.24
CA GLN A 60 -18.49 18.53 11.49
C GLN A 60 -18.49 19.80 12.36
N LYS A 61 -19.57 19.94 13.15
CA LYS A 61 -19.82 21.10 14.00
C LYS A 61 -19.31 20.96 15.42
N ASN A 62 -18.70 19.83 15.79
CA ASN A 62 -18.26 19.52 17.15
C ASN A 62 -19.37 19.74 18.20
N ILE A 63 -20.61 19.30 17.90
CA ILE A 63 -21.77 19.50 18.78
C ILE A 63 -21.66 18.61 20.00
N SER A 64 -21.53 19.20 21.20
CA SER A 64 -21.73 18.48 22.46
C SER A 64 -23.21 18.45 22.85
N TRP A 65 -23.63 17.39 23.54
CA TRP A 65 -24.99 17.28 24.06
C TRP A 65 -25.00 16.64 25.45
N GLU A 66 -26.07 16.87 26.20
CA GLU A 66 -26.30 16.17 27.46
C GLU A 66 -26.99 14.82 27.20
N GLY A 67 -26.37 13.74 27.64
CA GLY A 67 -26.96 12.40 27.65
C GLY A 67 -27.26 11.91 29.07
N PRO A 68 -27.84 10.71 29.23
CA PRO A 68 -28.21 10.16 30.53
C PRO A 68 -27.05 10.01 31.52
N THR A 69 -25.82 9.88 31.01
CA THR A 69 -24.59 9.70 31.81
C THR A 69 -23.74 10.97 31.88
N GLY A 70 -24.26 12.10 31.44
CA GLY A 70 -23.59 13.40 31.40
C GLY A 70 -23.27 13.87 29.98
N ARG A 71 -22.38 14.86 29.89
CA ARG A 71 -22.04 15.52 28.64
C ARG A 71 -21.23 14.62 27.70
N ASN A 72 -21.69 14.50 26.46
CA ASN A 72 -21.07 13.74 25.39
C ASN A 72 -20.44 14.67 24.33
N SER A 73 -19.52 14.10 23.56
CA SER A 73 -18.89 14.72 22.39
C SER A 73 -19.07 13.81 21.17
N PRO A 74 -19.16 14.39 19.96
CA PRO A 74 -19.37 13.61 18.75
C PRO A 74 -18.11 12.79 18.44
N ASN A 75 -18.31 11.63 17.82
CA ASN A 75 -17.24 10.72 17.42
C ASN A 75 -17.72 9.81 16.28
N TYR A 76 -16.78 9.04 15.73
CA TYR A 76 -17.03 7.99 14.73
C TYR A 76 -16.73 6.59 15.27
N LEU A 77 -17.00 6.32 16.55
CA LEU A 77 -16.78 5.00 17.13
C LEU A 77 -17.57 3.93 16.33
N GLY A 78 -16.89 2.82 16.02
CA GLY A 78 -17.42 1.77 15.16
C GLY A 78 -17.05 1.90 13.68
N CYS A 79 -16.63 3.07 13.21
CA CYS A 79 -16.15 3.28 11.84
C CYS A 79 -14.66 2.97 11.82
N ILE A 80 -14.25 1.78 11.36
CA ILE A 80 -12.83 1.40 11.42
C ILE A 80 -11.96 2.35 10.59
N THR A 81 -12.53 2.95 9.54
CA THR A 81 -11.83 3.92 8.70
C THR A 81 -11.51 5.22 9.42
N GLN A 82 -12.29 5.60 10.45
CA GLN A 82 -12.20 6.94 11.09
C GLN A 82 -11.61 6.92 12.50
N VAL A 83 -11.39 5.74 13.09
CA VAL A 83 -10.83 5.63 14.44
C VAL A 83 -9.30 5.70 14.43
N PRO A 84 -8.68 6.45 15.36
CA PRO A 84 -7.22 6.55 15.44
C PRO A 84 -6.59 5.23 15.87
N SER A 85 -5.29 5.07 15.61
CA SER A 85 -4.52 3.91 16.04
C SER A 85 -4.51 3.77 17.58
N LYS A 86 -4.87 2.58 18.09
CA LYS A 86 -4.68 2.19 19.48
C LYS A 86 -4.05 0.80 19.54
N GLY A 87 -2.82 0.72 20.04
CA GLY A 87 -2.14 -0.56 20.31
C GLY A 87 -1.95 -1.46 19.08
N GLY A 88 -1.79 -0.89 17.88
CA GLY A 88 -1.57 -1.64 16.63
C GLY A 88 -2.84 -1.96 15.82
N SER A 89 -4.02 -1.56 16.29
CA SER A 89 -5.29 -1.68 15.55
C SER A 89 -5.92 -0.30 15.30
N GLY A 90 -6.56 -0.10 14.14
CA GLY A 90 -7.13 1.19 13.71
C GLY A 90 -6.14 2.07 12.93
N GLY A 91 -6.40 3.38 12.90
CA GLY A 91 -5.55 4.37 12.22
C GLY A 91 -5.50 4.20 10.70
N TYR A 92 -6.53 3.59 10.09
CA TYR A 92 -6.55 3.35 8.65
C TYR A 92 -6.55 4.66 7.86
N ARG A 93 -7.24 5.69 8.38
CA ARG A 93 -7.25 7.02 7.75
C ARG A 93 -5.85 7.56 7.54
N GLU A 94 -5.04 7.57 8.59
CA GLU A 94 -3.68 8.07 8.51
C GLU A 94 -2.76 7.11 7.73
N ARG A 95 -2.92 5.79 7.89
CA ARG A 95 -2.10 4.78 7.20
C ARG A 95 -2.28 4.75 5.68
N TYR A 96 -3.50 5.02 5.20
CA TYR A 96 -3.86 4.88 3.78
C TYR A 96 -4.40 6.18 3.15
N ALA A 97 -4.25 7.32 3.84
CA ALA A 97 -4.75 8.63 3.40
C ALA A 97 -6.23 8.58 2.97
N LEU A 98 -7.07 8.00 3.82
CA LEU A 98 -8.52 7.88 3.56
C LEU A 98 -9.21 9.22 3.75
N ALA A 99 -10.33 9.42 3.06
CA ALA A 99 -11.17 10.59 3.23
C ALA A 99 -11.65 10.73 4.70
N ASP A 100 -11.61 11.96 5.22
CA ASP A 100 -12.24 12.30 6.50
C ASP A 100 -13.77 12.35 6.30
N ALA A 101 -14.51 11.55 7.08
CA ALA A 101 -15.96 11.52 7.02
C ALA A 101 -16.61 12.88 7.32
N ASN A 102 -15.92 13.79 8.03
CA ASN A 102 -16.37 15.17 8.21
C ASN A 102 -16.46 15.95 6.91
N ASN A 103 -15.74 15.57 5.86
CA ASN A 103 -15.80 16.24 4.58
C ASN A 103 -16.93 15.68 3.70
N ALA A 104 -17.48 14.50 4.00
CA ALA A 104 -18.45 13.84 3.14
C ALA A 104 -19.68 14.70 2.84
N ALA A 105 -20.10 14.72 1.58
CA ALA A 105 -21.42 15.22 1.19
C ALA A 105 -22.46 14.11 1.39
N ILE A 106 -23.62 14.45 1.95
CA ILE A 106 -24.68 13.47 2.25
C ILE A 106 -25.99 13.95 1.64
N GLY A 107 -26.64 13.05 0.91
CA GLY A 107 -27.99 13.26 0.40
C GLY A 107 -28.69 11.93 0.17
N GLY A 108 -29.87 11.95 -0.44
CA GLY A 108 -30.51 10.70 -0.82
C GLY A 108 -31.98 10.84 -1.15
N TRP A 109 -32.61 9.67 -1.29
CA TRP A 109 -34.01 9.53 -1.68
C TRP A 109 -34.82 8.86 -0.57
N ASP A 110 -36.07 9.26 -0.41
CA ASP A 110 -37.04 8.50 0.38
C ASP A 110 -38.41 8.58 -0.32
N ILE A 111 -39.20 7.51 -0.21
CA ILE A 111 -40.56 7.50 -0.75
C ILE A 111 -41.54 8.28 0.13
N ARG A 112 -41.11 8.70 1.33
CA ARG A 112 -41.91 9.45 2.29
C ARG A 112 -41.49 10.93 2.29
N PRO A 113 -42.44 11.87 2.40
CA PRO A 113 -42.17 13.31 2.37
C PRO A 113 -41.73 13.87 3.73
N THR A 114 -41.57 13.01 4.76
CA THR A 114 -41.27 13.44 6.12
C THR A 114 -39.93 14.20 6.14
N PRO A 115 -39.89 15.44 6.64
CA PRO A 115 -38.65 16.19 6.82
C PRO A 115 -37.64 15.40 7.67
N LEU A 116 -36.35 15.51 7.37
CA LEU A 116 -35.32 14.63 7.95
C LEU A 116 -35.12 14.87 9.45
N GLY A 117 -35.30 16.09 9.95
CA GLY A 117 -35.28 16.42 11.37
C GLY A 117 -36.46 15.78 12.12
N GLU A 118 -37.64 15.74 11.50
CA GLU A 118 -38.81 15.02 12.04
C GLU A 118 -38.59 13.50 11.99
N ALA A 119 -38.04 12.98 10.90
CA ALA A 119 -37.70 11.56 10.78
C ALA A 119 -36.66 11.14 11.83
N LEU A 120 -35.63 11.95 12.11
CA LEU A 120 -34.68 11.73 13.20
C LEU A 120 -35.37 11.67 14.56
N TYR A 121 -36.25 12.63 14.83
CA TYR A 121 -37.01 12.67 16.09
C TYR A 121 -37.88 11.41 16.28
N ASN A 122 -38.56 10.99 15.22
CA ASN A 122 -39.42 9.80 15.25
C ASN A 122 -38.64 8.49 15.35
N ALA A 123 -37.40 8.44 14.86
CA ALA A 123 -36.57 7.24 14.91
C ALA A 123 -36.14 6.86 16.33
N ARG A 124 -35.99 7.83 17.24
CA ARG A 124 -35.62 7.63 18.66
C ARG A 124 -34.33 6.81 18.87
N ILE A 125 -33.33 7.11 18.04
CA ILE A 125 -32.03 6.42 18.05
C ILE A 125 -30.99 7.15 18.91
N LEU A 126 -30.83 8.45 18.65
CA LEU A 126 -29.85 9.31 19.31
C LEU A 126 -30.44 9.98 20.55
N ASP A 127 -29.58 10.45 21.44
CA ASP A 127 -29.98 11.22 22.62
C ASP A 127 -30.83 12.44 22.22
N PHE A 128 -31.91 12.68 22.96
CA PHE A 128 -32.88 13.71 22.63
C PHE A 128 -32.27 15.12 22.53
N ASP A 129 -31.30 15.45 23.38
CA ASP A 129 -30.67 16.77 23.34
C ASP A 129 -29.84 16.99 22.07
N LEU A 130 -29.19 15.94 21.55
CA LEU A 130 -28.53 16.02 20.24
C LEU A 130 -29.56 16.21 19.12
N VAL A 131 -30.62 15.39 19.13
CA VAL A 131 -31.72 15.47 18.14
C VAL A 131 -32.29 16.89 18.09
N ARG A 132 -32.57 17.50 19.25
CA ARG A 132 -33.08 18.87 19.36
C ARG A 132 -32.12 19.90 18.75
N GLN A 133 -30.81 19.69 18.82
CA GLN A 133 -29.81 20.61 18.31
C GLN A 133 -29.63 20.54 16.79
N VAL A 134 -29.84 19.38 16.17
CA VAL A 134 -29.55 19.16 14.74
C VAL A 134 -30.78 19.17 13.82
N ARG A 135 -31.99 18.94 14.36
CA ARG A 135 -33.22 18.75 13.58
C ARG A 135 -33.49 19.82 12.52
N ASP A 136 -33.44 21.10 12.88
CA ASP A 136 -33.82 22.20 11.99
C ASP A 136 -32.83 22.32 10.81
N GLU A 137 -31.56 21.97 11.03
CA GLU A 137 -30.55 21.94 9.97
C GLU A 137 -30.66 20.68 9.10
N MET A 138 -31.02 19.54 9.68
CA MET A 138 -31.27 18.33 8.89
C MET A 138 -32.38 18.54 7.85
N ASP A 139 -33.39 19.38 8.14
CA ASP A 139 -34.45 19.74 7.19
C ASP A 139 -33.95 20.56 6.01
N THR A 140 -32.71 21.07 6.05
CA THR A 140 -32.06 21.75 4.91
C THR A 140 -31.32 20.79 3.97
N LEU A 141 -31.09 19.54 4.39
CA LEU A 141 -30.44 18.54 3.56
C LEU A 141 -31.37 18.10 2.42
N ARG A 142 -30.77 17.83 1.25
CA ARG A 142 -31.50 17.49 0.04
C ARG A 142 -32.16 16.10 0.15
N LEU A 143 -33.48 16.09 0.37
CA LEU A 143 -34.34 14.90 0.28
C LEU A 143 -34.97 14.83 -1.11
N LEU A 144 -34.73 13.73 -1.82
CA LEU A 144 -35.21 13.50 -3.19
C LEU A 144 -36.38 12.50 -3.23
N PRO A 145 -37.31 12.62 -4.21
CA PRO A 145 -38.39 11.65 -4.40
C PRO A 145 -37.86 10.26 -4.78
N GLY A 146 -38.29 9.22 -4.08
CA GLY A 146 -37.82 7.85 -4.34
C GLY A 146 -38.56 7.11 -5.46
N VAL A 147 -37.91 6.13 -6.09
CA VAL A 147 -38.60 5.14 -6.93
C VAL A 147 -39.38 4.16 -6.06
N TRP A 148 -40.64 3.94 -6.42
CA TRP A 148 -41.58 3.14 -5.65
C TRP A 148 -42.26 2.08 -6.53
N ASP A 149 -42.30 0.84 -6.03
CA ASP A 149 -43.10 -0.26 -6.56
C ASP A 149 -43.73 -1.13 -5.43
N PRO A 150 -45.07 -1.10 -5.24
CA PRO A 150 -45.80 -1.92 -4.26
C PRO A 150 -45.59 -3.42 -4.42
N ASP A 151 -45.19 -3.87 -5.61
CA ASP A 151 -44.91 -5.26 -5.86
C ASP A 151 -43.54 -5.70 -5.33
N PHE A 152 -42.71 -4.83 -4.74
CA PHE A 152 -41.41 -5.21 -4.18
C PHE A 152 -41.29 -5.19 -2.64
N ILE A 153 -41.95 -4.28 -1.92
CA ILE A 153 -41.86 -4.23 -0.43
C ILE A 153 -43.17 -4.65 0.25
N GLY A 154 -43.20 -4.62 1.59
CA GLY A 154 -44.39 -4.90 2.39
C GLY A 154 -45.37 -3.72 2.47
N GLU A 155 -46.61 -4.02 2.84
CA GLU A 155 -47.72 -3.05 2.86
C GLU A 155 -47.56 -1.92 3.89
N SER A 156 -46.66 -2.08 4.87
CA SER A 156 -46.51 -1.15 6.00
C SER A 156 -46.11 0.27 5.59
N GLN A 157 -45.59 0.45 4.37
CA GLN A 157 -45.16 1.75 3.86
C GLN A 157 -46.06 2.34 2.77
N HIS A 158 -47.06 1.58 2.28
CA HIS A 158 -47.88 1.98 1.13
C HIS A 158 -48.58 3.32 1.34
N GLU A 159 -49.18 3.53 2.52
CA GLU A 159 -49.89 4.77 2.84
C GLU A 159 -48.95 5.99 2.88
N SER A 160 -47.71 5.79 3.33
CA SER A 160 -46.73 6.86 3.50
C SER A 160 -45.92 7.18 2.23
N ALA A 161 -45.98 6.32 1.21
CA ALA A 161 -45.19 6.40 -0.02
C ALA A 161 -45.75 7.44 -1.01
N THR A 162 -45.65 8.72 -0.64
CA THR A 162 -46.23 9.85 -1.39
C THR A 162 -45.19 10.80 -1.99
N HIS A 163 -43.90 10.59 -1.69
CA HIS A 163 -42.78 11.38 -2.22
C HIS A 163 -42.01 10.56 -3.26
N VAL A 164 -42.63 10.33 -4.42
CA VAL A 164 -42.14 9.37 -5.41
C VAL A 164 -41.85 10.01 -6.76
N VAL A 165 -40.94 9.41 -7.53
CA VAL A 165 -40.76 9.69 -8.96
C VAL A 165 -42.05 9.25 -9.69
N GLY A 166 -42.66 10.15 -10.47
CA GLY A 166 -44.10 10.23 -10.72
C GLY A 166 -44.85 8.94 -11.11
N ASP A 167 -46.15 8.91 -10.75
CA ASP A 167 -47.08 7.83 -11.10
C ASP A 167 -47.24 7.73 -12.63
N GLY A 168 -47.07 6.52 -13.17
CA GLY A 168 -47.21 6.24 -14.61
C GLY A 168 -45.97 6.51 -15.47
N GLU A 169 -44.85 6.96 -14.88
CA GLU A 169 -43.57 7.03 -15.58
C GLU A 169 -42.99 5.63 -15.85
N SER A 170 -42.45 5.41 -17.06
CA SER A 170 -41.73 4.18 -17.39
C SER A 170 -40.46 4.03 -16.54
N GLN A 171 -40.00 2.80 -16.35
CA GLN A 171 -38.74 2.46 -15.71
C GLN A 171 -37.56 3.16 -16.38
N GLN A 172 -37.58 3.35 -17.70
CA GLN A 172 -36.58 4.14 -18.41
C GLN A 172 -36.58 5.61 -17.97
N SER A 173 -37.76 6.24 -17.80
CA SER A 173 -37.86 7.62 -17.29
C SER A 173 -37.34 7.72 -15.85
N ARG A 174 -37.70 6.74 -15.01
CA ARG A 174 -37.24 6.63 -13.62
C ARG A 174 -35.72 6.49 -13.55
N LEU A 175 -35.12 5.64 -14.39
CA LEU A 175 -33.67 5.49 -14.50
C LEU A 175 -32.99 6.82 -14.84
N GLU A 176 -33.44 7.50 -15.89
CA GLU A 176 -32.88 8.79 -16.31
C GLU A 176 -33.05 9.88 -15.25
N ARG A 177 -34.16 9.85 -14.49
CA ARG A 177 -34.35 10.74 -13.35
C ARG A 177 -33.33 10.49 -12.24
N LEU A 178 -33.10 9.23 -11.86
CA LEU A 178 -32.11 8.87 -10.85
C LEU A 178 -30.69 9.27 -11.27
N ARG A 179 -30.34 9.04 -12.54
CA ARG A 179 -29.07 9.48 -13.13
C ARG A 179 -28.90 10.99 -13.09
N LYS A 180 -29.97 11.75 -13.38
CA LYS A 180 -29.98 13.21 -13.26
C LYS A 180 -29.79 13.66 -11.82
N ASP A 181 -30.50 13.04 -10.87
CA ASP A 181 -30.41 13.37 -9.46
C ASP A 181 -28.97 13.18 -8.93
N ILE A 182 -28.28 12.10 -9.34
CA ILE A 182 -26.87 11.84 -8.98
C ILE A 182 -25.95 12.96 -9.49
N ARG A 183 -26.08 13.34 -10.78
CA ARG A 183 -25.27 14.42 -11.38
C ARG A 183 -25.49 15.75 -10.68
N GLU A 184 -26.75 16.12 -10.44
CA GLU A 184 -27.08 17.36 -9.75
C GLU A 184 -26.62 17.38 -8.29
N PHE A 185 -26.65 16.24 -7.59
CA PHE A 185 -26.08 16.14 -6.25
C PHE A 185 -24.57 16.37 -6.27
N ARG A 186 -23.86 15.71 -7.21
CA ARG A 186 -22.41 15.85 -7.36
C ARG A 186 -22.01 17.30 -7.58
N GLU A 187 -22.72 18.00 -8.45
CA GLU A 187 -22.49 19.41 -8.77
C GLU A 187 -22.84 20.34 -7.60
N ALA A 188 -24.05 20.22 -7.04
CA ALA A 188 -24.54 21.11 -5.99
C ALA A 188 -23.70 21.01 -4.70
N GLU A 189 -23.21 19.81 -4.36
CA GLU A 189 -22.43 19.56 -3.16
C GLU A 189 -20.91 19.65 -3.39
N GLY A 190 -20.45 19.95 -4.61
CA GLY A 190 -19.01 20.04 -4.92
C GLY A 190 -18.24 18.76 -4.58
N VAL A 191 -18.80 17.60 -4.94
CA VAL A 191 -18.19 16.29 -4.65
C VAL A 191 -16.99 16.06 -5.56
N MET A 192 -15.79 16.08 -4.97
CA MET A 192 -14.52 15.87 -5.66
C MET A 192 -14.00 14.43 -5.60
N GLY A 193 -14.55 13.62 -4.69
CA GLY A 193 -14.22 12.20 -4.53
C GLY A 193 -15.21 11.27 -5.22
N HIS A 194 -15.17 10.00 -4.82
CA HIS A 194 -16.10 8.99 -5.33
C HIS A 194 -17.49 9.14 -4.71
N VAL A 195 -18.53 8.84 -5.49
CA VAL A 195 -19.92 8.79 -4.99
C VAL A 195 -20.28 7.33 -4.76
N THR A 196 -20.80 7.05 -3.57
CA THR A 196 -21.34 5.74 -3.20
C THR A 196 -22.83 5.86 -2.94
N VAL A 197 -23.63 5.13 -3.73
CA VAL A 197 -25.06 4.98 -3.54
C VAL A 197 -25.31 3.77 -2.63
N ILE A 198 -25.92 3.97 -1.48
CA ILE A 198 -26.15 2.93 -0.48
C ILE A 198 -27.64 2.64 -0.37
N TRP A 199 -28.03 1.41 -0.67
CA TRP A 199 -29.37 0.93 -0.36
C TRP A 199 -29.52 0.70 1.14
N SER A 200 -30.28 1.57 1.81
CA SER A 200 -30.71 1.41 3.20
C SER A 200 -32.23 1.54 3.34
N ALA A 201 -32.97 1.34 2.25
CA ALA A 201 -34.42 1.29 2.25
C ALA A 201 -34.94 -0.10 2.66
N SER A 202 -36.26 -0.22 2.76
CA SER A 202 -36.93 -1.47 3.12
C SER A 202 -36.50 -2.63 2.24
N VAL A 203 -36.32 -3.81 2.86
CA VAL A 203 -35.97 -5.04 2.15
C VAL A 203 -37.07 -5.39 1.14
N GLU A 204 -36.66 -5.55 -0.12
CA GLU A 204 -37.52 -6.00 -1.21
C GLU A 204 -37.64 -7.53 -1.22
N ARG A 205 -38.70 -8.07 -1.82
CA ARG A 205 -38.68 -9.47 -2.27
C ARG A 205 -37.57 -9.69 -3.30
N PRO A 206 -37.05 -10.91 -3.43
CA PRO A 206 -36.18 -11.23 -4.55
C PRO A 206 -36.95 -11.06 -5.88
N SER A 207 -36.24 -10.57 -6.89
CA SER A 207 -36.66 -10.67 -8.29
C SER A 207 -36.58 -12.14 -8.71
N GLU A 208 -37.60 -12.61 -9.43
CA GLU A 208 -37.72 -13.99 -9.93
C GLU A 208 -36.95 -14.18 -11.25
N ARG A 209 -36.75 -13.11 -12.02
CA ARG A 209 -36.00 -13.14 -13.27
C ARG A 209 -34.53 -12.88 -13.01
N GLU A 210 -33.67 -13.74 -13.54
CA GLU A 210 -32.22 -13.50 -13.54
C GLU A 210 -31.78 -12.70 -14.77
N PHE A 211 -31.03 -11.64 -14.53
CA PHE A 211 -30.38 -10.83 -15.56
C PHE A 211 -28.88 -11.10 -15.54
N GLN A 212 -28.33 -11.64 -16.63
CA GLN A 212 -26.93 -12.10 -16.72
C GLN A 212 -26.04 -11.17 -17.56
N GLU A 213 -26.62 -10.45 -18.52
CA GLU A 213 -25.90 -9.50 -19.38
C GLU A 213 -26.44 -8.08 -19.22
N PRO A 214 -25.58 -7.03 -19.26
CA PRO A 214 -26.03 -5.64 -19.17
C PRO A 214 -27.12 -5.28 -20.19
N SER A 215 -27.00 -5.73 -21.44
CA SER A 215 -28.01 -5.50 -22.47
C SER A 215 -29.37 -6.05 -22.10
N GLN A 216 -29.43 -7.26 -21.50
CA GLN A 216 -30.67 -7.90 -21.07
C GLN A 216 -31.40 -7.07 -20.00
N LEU A 217 -30.66 -6.49 -19.05
CA LEU A 217 -31.22 -5.64 -18.00
C LEU A 217 -31.69 -4.31 -18.57
N LEU A 218 -30.88 -3.65 -19.41
CA LEU A 218 -31.23 -2.37 -20.01
C LEU A 218 -32.44 -2.47 -20.97
N GLU A 219 -32.54 -3.56 -21.74
CA GLU A 219 -33.71 -3.86 -22.55
C GLU A 219 -34.96 -4.11 -21.69
N ALA A 220 -34.81 -4.80 -20.55
CA ALA A 220 -35.90 -5.04 -19.61
C ALA A 220 -36.39 -3.74 -18.95
N ILE A 221 -35.47 -2.83 -18.59
CA ILE A 221 -35.81 -1.48 -18.13
C ILE A 221 -36.56 -0.70 -19.20
N ALA A 222 -36.10 -0.75 -20.46
CA ALA A 222 -36.76 -0.08 -21.57
C ALA A 222 -38.16 -0.66 -21.88
N ALA A 223 -38.39 -1.93 -21.53
CA ALA A 223 -39.64 -2.65 -21.74
C ALA A 223 -40.59 -2.64 -20.52
N ASP A 224 -40.28 -1.88 -19.46
CA ASP A 224 -41.06 -1.85 -18.22
C ASP A 224 -41.28 -3.25 -17.59
N ASP A 225 -40.24 -4.09 -17.60
CA ASP A 225 -40.32 -5.44 -17.06
C ASP A 225 -40.58 -5.42 -15.54
N LYS A 226 -41.64 -6.12 -15.10
CA LYS A 226 -42.09 -6.16 -13.70
C LYS A 226 -41.09 -6.78 -12.73
N GLU A 227 -40.11 -7.53 -13.22
CA GLU A 227 -39.07 -8.13 -12.38
C GLU A 227 -37.82 -7.25 -12.25
N VAL A 228 -37.78 -6.07 -12.89
CA VAL A 228 -36.79 -5.03 -12.57
C VAL A 228 -37.23 -4.31 -11.31
N SER A 229 -36.54 -4.57 -10.21
CA SER A 229 -36.86 -3.96 -8.92
C SER A 229 -36.41 -2.50 -8.84
N PRO A 230 -36.99 -1.68 -7.93
CA PRO A 230 -36.46 -0.37 -7.60
C PRO A 230 -34.96 -0.41 -7.26
N SER A 231 -34.49 -1.37 -6.45
CA SER A 231 -33.06 -1.49 -6.16
C SER A 231 -32.19 -1.74 -7.39
N MET A 232 -32.66 -2.49 -8.38
CA MET A 232 -31.94 -2.66 -9.66
C MET A 232 -31.89 -1.35 -10.47
N LEU A 233 -32.94 -0.52 -10.42
CA LEU A 233 -32.94 0.80 -11.05
C LEU A 233 -31.93 1.75 -10.40
N TYR A 234 -31.86 1.81 -9.07
CA TYR A 234 -30.84 2.61 -8.38
C TYR A 234 -29.43 2.11 -8.64
N ALA A 235 -29.21 0.79 -8.63
CA ALA A 235 -27.91 0.20 -8.95
C ALA A 235 -27.49 0.53 -10.40
N SER A 236 -28.42 0.39 -11.36
CA SER A 236 -28.19 0.76 -12.76
C SER A 236 -27.87 2.25 -12.90
N ALA A 237 -28.62 3.13 -12.22
CA ALA A 237 -28.38 4.56 -12.24
C ALA A 237 -27.00 4.93 -11.65
N ALA A 238 -26.65 4.33 -10.52
CA ALA A 238 -25.36 4.56 -9.86
C ALA A 238 -24.21 4.20 -10.80
N VAL A 239 -24.23 2.97 -11.32
CA VAL A 239 -23.14 2.46 -12.16
C VAL A 239 -23.03 3.23 -13.47
N LEU A 240 -24.13 3.55 -14.13
CA LEU A 240 -24.14 4.34 -15.38
C LEU A 240 -23.63 5.79 -15.18
N GLU A 241 -23.59 6.29 -13.94
CA GLU A 241 -23.01 7.59 -13.59
C GLU A 241 -21.61 7.47 -12.96
N GLY A 242 -20.97 6.30 -13.08
CA GLY A 242 -19.61 6.08 -12.54
C GLY A 242 -19.58 6.07 -11.00
N CYS A 243 -20.67 5.70 -10.35
CA CYS A 243 -20.80 5.61 -8.90
C CYS A 243 -20.86 4.15 -8.45
N SER A 244 -20.28 3.86 -7.27
CA SER A 244 -20.42 2.53 -6.66
C SER A 244 -21.79 2.37 -6.01
N PHE A 245 -22.30 1.14 -5.98
CA PHE A 245 -23.55 0.80 -5.32
C PHE A 245 -23.32 -0.25 -4.23
N VAL A 246 -23.85 0.04 -3.04
CA VAL A 246 -23.77 -0.85 -1.87
C VAL A 246 -25.16 -1.32 -1.50
N ASN A 247 -25.42 -2.62 -1.64
CA ASN A 247 -26.66 -3.26 -1.23
C ASN A 247 -26.66 -3.59 0.28
N GLY A 248 -27.12 -2.64 1.09
CA GLY A 248 -27.35 -2.85 2.52
C GLY A 248 -28.59 -3.68 2.86
N GLY A 249 -29.44 -3.98 1.87
CA GLY A 249 -30.64 -4.82 2.00
C GLY A 249 -30.35 -6.32 1.84
N SER A 250 -31.38 -7.16 1.82
CA SER A 250 -31.24 -8.63 1.66
C SER A 250 -31.74 -9.18 0.31
N GLN A 251 -32.25 -8.31 -0.57
CA GLN A 251 -32.75 -8.66 -1.90
C GLN A 251 -31.63 -8.95 -2.90
N ASN A 252 -31.91 -9.62 -4.02
CA ASN A 252 -30.92 -10.07 -5.02
C ASN A 252 -30.62 -8.99 -6.08
N THR A 253 -30.32 -7.76 -5.62
CA THR A 253 -29.96 -6.66 -6.54
C THR A 253 -28.69 -6.96 -7.33
N MET A 254 -27.73 -7.69 -6.74
CA MET A 254 -26.43 -7.98 -7.35
C MET A 254 -26.51 -9.11 -8.39
N CYS A 255 -27.28 -8.92 -9.46
CA CYS A 255 -27.36 -9.86 -10.57
C CYS A 255 -26.14 -9.77 -11.50
N GLY A 256 -25.92 -10.80 -12.34
CA GLY A 256 -24.77 -10.87 -13.26
C GLY A 256 -24.67 -9.67 -14.20
N ALA A 257 -25.80 -9.14 -14.66
CA ALA A 257 -25.84 -7.95 -15.50
C ALA A 257 -25.26 -6.71 -14.80
N LEU A 258 -25.59 -6.48 -13.53
CA LEU A 258 -25.10 -5.32 -12.76
C LEU A 258 -23.63 -5.47 -12.36
N LEU A 259 -23.17 -6.69 -12.06
CA LEU A 259 -21.76 -6.96 -11.76
C LEU A 259 -20.87 -6.61 -12.96
N LYS A 260 -21.26 -7.04 -14.17
CA LYS A 260 -20.54 -6.71 -15.42
C LYS A 260 -20.62 -5.23 -15.74
N LEU A 261 -21.82 -4.64 -15.63
CA LEU A 261 -21.98 -3.21 -15.88
C LEU A 261 -21.09 -2.37 -14.95
N ALA A 262 -20.90 -2.78 -13.70
CA ALA A 262 -20.03 -2.10 -12.76
C ALA A 262 -18.54 -2.25 -13.10
N GLU A 263 -18.13 -3.44 -13.54
CA GLU A 263 -16.78 -3.68 -14.07
C GLU A 263 -16.50 -2.78 -15.28
N ASP A 264 -17.41 -2.72 -16.25
CA ASP A 264 -17.31 -1.88 -17.45
C ASP A 264 -17.18 -0.37 -17.14
N ASN A 265 -17.70 0.07 -15.99
CA ASN A 265 -17.69 1.47 -15.55
C ASN A 265 -16.67 1.75 -14.42
N ALA A 266 -15.76 0.81 -14.12
CA ALA A 266 -14.76 0.92 -13.05
C ALA A 266 -15.38 1.31 -11.68
N CYS A 267 -16.53 0.72 -11.37
CA CYS A 267 -17.29 0.93 -10.15
C CYS A 267 -17.43 -0.37 -9.36
N TYR A 268 -17.98 -0.27 -8.15
CA TYR A 268 -18.15 -1.42 -7.27
C TYR A 268 -19.63 -1.70 -6.99
N MET A 269 -20.04 -2.93 -7.24
CA MET A 269 -21.26 -3.52 -6.68
C MET A 269 -20.89 -4.34 -5.45
N LEU A 270 -21.29 -3.86 -4.27
CA LEU A 270 -20.95 -4.48 -2.99
C LEU A 270 -22.21 -4.87 -2.21
N GLY A 271 -22.16 -5.99 -1.50
CA GLY A 271 -23.32 -6.55 -0.82
C GLY A 271 -23.11 -8.02 -0.48
N THR A 272 -24.06 -8.68 0.18
CA THR A 272 -25.41 -8.22 0.49
C THR A 272 -25.71 -8.28 2.00
N ASP A 273 -26.53 -7.34 2.48
CA ASP A 273 -26.98 -7.12 3.87
C ASP A 273 -25.85 -6.75 4.83
N PHE A 274 -25.88 -5.55 5.42
CA PHE A 274 -24.83 -5.14 6.34
C PHE A 274 -24.70 -6.09 7.55
N LYS A 275 -23.46 -6.47 7.86
CA LYS A 275 -23.05 -7.32 8.98
C LYS A 275 -22.95 -6.51 10.26
N ALA A 276 -24.07 -5.92 10.68
CA ALA A 276 -24.19 -5.21 11.95
C ALA A 276 -24.49 -6.18 13.12
N GLY A 277 -24.01 -5.83 14.32
CA GLY A 277 -24.36 -6.49 15.59
C GLY A 277 -24.15 -8.00 15.63
N GLN A 278 -25.25 -8.77 15.81
CA GLN A 278 -25.24 -10.22 16.03
C GLN A 278 -24.41 -10.98 15.01
N THR A 279 -24.59 -10.72 13.70
CA THR A 279 -23.95 -11.57 12.67
C THR A 279 -22.44 -11.38 12.65
N LYS A 280 -21.97 -10.15 12.89
CA LYS A 280 -20.54 -9.83 13.02
C LYS A 280 -19.90 -10.65 14.14
N PHE A 281 -20.47 -10.56 15.34
CA PHE A 281 -19.97 -11.30 16.49
C PHE A 281 -20.14 -12.82 16.30
N LYS A 282 -21.27 -13.29 15.76
CA LYS A 282 -21.53 -14.71 15.52
C LYS A 282 -20.43 -15.36 14.69
N THR A 283 -20.06 -14.74 13.56
CA THR A 283 -19.00 -15.29 12.72
C THR A 283 -17.63 -15.30 13.39
N ALA A 284 -17.32 -14.27 14.21
CA ALA A 284 -16.09 -14.23 15.00
C ALA A 284 -16.08 -15.30 16.12
N ALA A 285 -17.21 -15.48 16.80
CA ALA A 285 -17.38 -16.44 17.88
C ALA A 285 -17.21 -17.88 17.39
N VAL A 286 -17.79 -18.22 16.23
CA VAL A 286 -17.65 -19.56 15.66
C VAL A 286 -16.24 -19.78 15.11
N GLU A 287 -15.63 -18.76 14.48
CA GLU A 287 -14.22 -18.82 14.09
C GLU A 287 -13.30 -19.06 15.31
N TYR A 288 -13.58 -18.40 16.44
CA TYR A 288 -12.88 -18.65 17.70
C TYR A 288 -13.06 -20.08 18.22
N ILE A 289 -14.30 -20.58 18.27
CA ILE A 289 -14.60 -21.96 18.71
C ILE A 289 -13.84 -22.97 17.84
N ARG A 290 -13.86 -22.80 16.51
CA ARG A 290 -13.11 -23.65 15.58
C ARG A 290 -11.60 -23.58 15.82
N SER A 291 -11.09 -22.38 16.14
CA SER A 291 -9.66 -22.17 16.46
C SER A 291 -9.22 -22.89 17.74
N LEU A 292 -10.15 -23.20 18.66
CA LEU A 292 -9.86 -24.05 19.83
C LEU A 292 -9.81 -25.55 19.50
N GLY A 293 -10.03 -25.94 18.24
CA GLY A 293 -10.16 -27.33 17.83
C GLY A 293 -11.50 -27.97 18.22
N MET A 294 -12.49 -27.17 18.61
CA MET A 294 -13.84 -27.64 18.88
C MET A 294 -14.65 -27.72 17.58
N CYS A 295 -15.64 -28.62 17.56
CA CYS A 295 -16.54 -28.80 16.42
C CYS A 295 -17.90 -28.16 16.71
N PRO A 296 -18.23 -27.00 16.10
CA PRO A 296 -19.56 -26.39 16.22
C PRO A 296 -20.63 -27.32 15.66
N LYS A 297 -21.78 -27.41 16.34
CA LYS A 297 -22.90 -28.27 15.94
C LYS A 297 -24.24 -27.56 15.87
N VAL A 298 -24.51 -26.65 16.80
CA VAL A 298 -25.75 -25.88 16.80
C VAL A 298 -25.43 -24.41 16.94
N ILE A 299 -26.05 -23.59 16.11
CA ILE A 299 -26.07 -22.14 16.24
C ILE A 299 -27.52 -21.70 16.16
N ALA A 300 -28.15 -21.45 17.31
CA ALA A 300 -29.55 -21.06 17.38
C ALA A 300 -29.67 -19.58 17.75
N SER A 301 -30.32 -18.78 16.90
CA SER A 301 -30.39 -17.32 17.05
C SER A 301 -31.82 -16.79 17.06
N SER A 302 -32.13 -15.90 17.99
CA SER A 302 -33.36 -15.09 17.98
C SER A 302 -33.03 -13.60 17.94
N ASN A 303 -33.79 -12.84 17.15
CA ASN A 303 -33.63 -11.40 16.97
C ASN A 303 -34.98 -10.71 17.24
N HIS A 304 -35.01 -9.77 18.18
CA HIS A 304 -36.19 -8.95 18.49
C HIS A 304 -35.92 -7.49 18.13
N LEU A 305 -36.82 -6.85 17.40
CA LEU A 305 -36.69 -5.46 16.96
C LEU A 305 -38.08 -4.85 16.70
N GLY A 306 -38.26 -3.57 16.99
CA GLY A 306 -39.55 -2.87 16.90
C GLY A 306 -39.64 -1.79 15.83
N ASN A 307 -38.57 -1.55 15.07
CA ASN A 307 -38.51 -0.52 14.04
C ASN A 307 -39.18 -0.98 12.73
N ASN A 308 -39.19 -0.08 11.73
CA ASN A 308 -39.82 -0.34 10.44
C ASN A 308 -39.14 -1.46 9.63
N ASP A 309 -37.82 -1.68 9.81
CA ASP A 309 -37.13 -2.80 9.15
C ASP A 309 -37.80 -4.14 9.53
N MET A 310 -37.96 -4.38 10.84
CA MET A 310 -38.59 -5.61 11.31
C MET A 310 -40.09 -5.68 10.99
N LEU A 311 -40.80 -4.54 10.97
CA LEU A 311 -42.19 -4.49 10.54
C LEU A 311 -42.34 -4.91 9.08
N ASN A 312 -41.49 -4.41 8.18
CA ASN A 312 -41.51 -4.77 6.77
C ASN A 312 -41.30 -6.28 6.57
N LEU A 313 -40.52 -6.93 7.44
CA LEU A 313 -40.23 -8.38 7.40
C LEU A 313 -41.34 -9.27 7.96
N THR A 314 -42.47 -8.71 8.41
CA THR A 314 -43.61 -9.50 8.90
C THR A 314 -44.41 -10.16 7.77
N THR A 315 -44.24 -9.72 6.51
CA THR A 315 -44.88 -10.34 5.35
C THR A 315 -44.04 -11.48 4.79
N LYS A 316 -44.67 -12.56 4.29
CA LYS A 316 -43.96 -13.71 3.70
C LYS A 316 -43.05 -13.31 2.54
N LYS A 317 -43.49 -12.33 1.74
CA LYS A 317 -42.84 -11.83 0.53
C LYS A 317 -41.44 -11.28 0.82
N THR A 318 -41.33 -10.36 1.76
CA THR A 318 -40.06 -9.73 2.17
C THR A 318 -39.25 -10.59 3.13
N LEU A 319 -39.91 -11.42 3.96
CA LEU A 319 -39.22 -12.35 4.87
C LEU A 319 -38.33 -13.34 4.10
N SER A 320 -38.74 -13.77 2.90
CA SER A 320 -37.97 -14.70 2.06
C SER A 320 -36.57 -14.18 1.72
N ALA A 321 -36.44 -12.89 1.39
CA ALA A 321 -35.15 -12.24 1.13
C ALA A 321 -34.26 -12.26 2.38
N LYS A 322 -34.82 -11.96 3.55
CA LYS A 322 -34.07 -11.99 4.81
C LYS A 322 -33.61 -13.39 5.19
N MET A 323 -34.40 -14.42 4.87
CA MET A 323 -34.02 -15.81 5.13
C MET A 323 -32.89 -16.28 4.21
N ARG A 324 -32.82 -15.82 2.95
CA ARG A 324 -31.73 -16.12 2.01
C ARG A 324 -30.34 -15.83 2.59
N VAL A 325 -30.21 -14.69 3.27
CA VAL A 325 -28.92 -14.24 3.83
C VAL A 325 -28.67 -14.71 5.28
N LYS A 326 -29.63 -15.40 5.91
CA LYS A 326 -29.54 -15.84 7.31
C LYS A 326 -29.35 -17.33 7.48
N SER A 327 -29.85 -18.19 6.60
CA SER A 327 -29.74 -19.65 6.78
C SER A 327 -28.37 -20.20 6.37
N ASN A 328 -27.68 -19.60 5.40
CA ASN A 328 -26.52 -20.20 4.75
C ASN A 328 -25.17 -19.50 5.00
N ILE A 329 -25.03 -18.75 6.10
CA ILE A 329 -23.81 -17.95 6.38
C ILE A 329 -22.55 -18.82 6.49
N PHE A 330 -22.69 -20.07 6.96
CA PHE A 330 -21.56 -20.98 7.19
C PHE A 330 -21.32 -22.00 6.07
N ALA A 331 -22.05 -21.91 4.95
CA ALA A 331 -21.86 -22.81 3.79
C ALA A 331 -20.40 -22.98 3.36
N PRO A 332 -19.58 -21.90 3.27
CA PRO A 332 -18.20 -22.02 2.82
C PRO A 332 -17.29 -22.90 3.70
N TRP A 333 -17.74 -23.29 4.90
CA TRP A 333 -16.98 -24.17 5.76
C TRP A 333 -17.25 -25.66 5.53
N GLU A 334 -18.27 -26.00 4.73
CA GLU A 334 -18.65 -27.40 4.41
C GLU A 334 -18.84 -28.29 5.66
N GLU A 335 -19.22 -27.68 6.79
CA GLU A 335 -19.46 -28.36 8.06
C GLU A 335 -20.96 -28.56 8.29
N ASP A 336 -21.31 -29.72 8.87
CA ASP A 336 -22.67 -30.00 9.33
C ASP A 336 -22.97 -29.23 10.62
N ILE A 337 -23.43 -27.99 10.45
CA ILE A 337 -23.85 -27.08 11.51
C ILE A 337 -25.36 -26.86 11.41
N ASN A 338 -26.10 -27.24 12.45
CA ASN A 338 -27.52 -26.92 12.58
C ASN A 338 -27.67 -25.42 12.92
N HIS A 339 -27.91 -24.60 11.90
CA HIS A 339 -28.05 -23.14 12.02
C HIS A 339 -29.51 -22.71 11.92
N GLU A 340 -30.08 -22.27 13.03
CA GLU A 340 -31.47 -21.82 13.13
C GLU A 340 -31.55 -20.33 13.44
N VAL A 341 -32.44 -19.62 12.72
CA VAL A 341 -32.67 -18.19 12.94
C VAL A 341 -34.15 -17.88 13.05
N ARG A 342 -34.51 -17.05 14.03
CA ARG A 342 -35.84 -16.47 14.22
C ARG A 342 -35.76 -14.95 14.32
N VAL A 343 -36.73 -14.30 13.69
CA VAL A 343 -36.93 -12.84 13.73
C VAL A 343 -38.31 -12.55 14.29
N MET A 344 -38.40 -11.55 15.16
CA MET A 344 -39.63 -11.21 15.87
C MET A 344 -39.83 -9.71 15.89
N TYR A 345 -40.97 -9.27 15.37
CA TYR A 345 -41.39 -7.88 15.45
C TYR A 345 -41.96 -7.58 16.85
N THR A 346 -41.29 -6.68 17.56
CA THR A 346 -41.60 -6.30 18.94
C THR A 346 -41.68 -4.77 19.05
N PRO A 347 -42.84 -4.14 18.76
CA PRO A 347 -42.96 -2.70 18.53
C PRO A 347 -42.34 -1.81 19.64
N LEU A 348 -42.52 -2.18 20.91
CA LEU A 348 -42.02 -1.40 22.05
C LEU A 348 -40.49 -1.30 22.13
N MET A 349 -39.76 -2.18 21.44
CA MET A 349 -38.30 -2.13 21.42
C MET A 349 -37.75 -1.04 20.50
N GLY A 350 -38.55 -0.49 19.58
CA GLY A 350 -38.07 0.48 18.60
C GLY A 350 -36.81 -0.02 17.88
N ASP A 351 -35.77 0.81 17.85
CA ASP A 351 -34.48 0.46 17.25
C ASP A 351 -33.52 -0.29 18.21
N GLU A 352 -33.89 -0.49 19.49
CA GLU A 352 -33.09 -1.25 20.46
C GLU A 352 -33.21 -2.76 20.17
N LYS A 353 -32.37 -3.26 19.27
CA LYS A 353 -32.28 -4.66 18.90
C LYS A 353 -31.82 -5.52 20.07
N ARG A 354 -32.48 -6.67 20.24
CA ARG A 354 -32.13 -7.68 21.23
C ARG A 354 -31.91 -9.04 20.60
N ASP A 355 -30.68 -9.53 20.75
CA ASP A 355 -30.19 -10.73 20.12
C ASP A 355 -29.80 -11.76 21.17
N ILE A 356 -30.28 -13.00 21.00
CA ILE A 356 -29.85 -14.15 21.79
C ILE A 356 -29.30 -15.19 20.82
N VAL A 357 -28.08 -15.65 21.07
CA VAL A 357 -27.46 -16.73 20.28
C VAL A 357 -26.87 -17.78 21.20
N GLU A 358 -27.27 -19.03 20.98
CA GLU A 358 -26.65 -20.20 21.57
C GLU A 358 -25.71 -20.86 20.57
N TYR A 359 -24.51 -21.21 21.03
CA TYR A 359 -23.51 -21.98 20.29
C TYR A 359 -23.26 -23.27 21.06
N THR A 360 -23.64 -24.41 20.48
CA THR A 360 -23.34 -25.73 21.04
C THR A 360 -22.33 -26.46 20.15
N SER A 361 -21.27 -26.98 20.76
CA SER A 361 -20.10 -27.59 20.10
C SER A 361 -19.66 -28.85 20.84
N PHE A 362 -18.88 -29.71 20.17
CA PHE A 362 -18.18 -30.83 20.81
C PHE A 362 -16.70 -30.50 21.03
N GLY A 363 -16.21 -30.78 22.24
CA GLY A 363 -14.80 -30.69 22.61
C GLY A 363 -14.17 -32.07 22.85
N PHE A 364 -13.17 -32.13 23.73
CA PHE A 364 -12.46 -33.37 24.08
C PHE A 364 -13.43 -34.49 24.47
N MET A 365 -13.21 -35.70 23.94
CA MET A 365 -14.05 -36.89 24.21
C MET A 365 -15.54 -36.70 23.90
N ASN A 366 -15.88 -35.85 22.91
CA ASN A 366 -17.25 -35.48 22.54
C ASN A 366 -18.05 -34.81 23.67
N CYS A 367 -17.39 -34.24 24.69
CA CYS A 367 -18.06 -33.47 25.71
C CYS A 367 -18.71 -32.21 25.09
N ALA A 368 -19.97 -31.97 25.42
CA ALA A 368 -20.69 -30.80 24.96
C ALA A 368 -20.12 -29.52 25.60
N HIS A 369 -19.97 -28.49 24.78
CA HIS A 369 -19.64 -27.13 25.16
C HIS A 369 -20.76 -26.22 24.66
N THR A 370 -21.38 -25.44 25.56
CA THR A 370 -22.44 -24.49 25.21
C THR A 370 -22.04 -23.09 25.66
N MET A 371 -22.14 -22.14 24.72
CA MET A 371 -21.94 -20.72 24.97
C MET A 371 -23.21 -19.97 24.59
N LEU A 372 -23.62 -19.01 25.42
CA LEU A 372 -24.78 -18.15 25.17
C LEU A 372 -24.34 -16.70 25.11
N THR A 373 -24.76 -15.96 24.09
CA THR A 373 -24.56 -14.52 24.01
C THR A 373 -25.88 -13.77 23.96
N TYR A 374 -25.96 -12.69 24.73
CA TYR A 374 -27.04 -11.72 24.69
C TYR A 374 -26.47 -10.36 24.29
N THR A 375 -27.02 -9.76 23.22
CA THR A 375 -26.62 -8.42 22.76
C THR A 375 -27.83 -7.50 22.77
N ARG A 376 -27.64 -6.30 23.32
CA ARG A 376 -28.60 -5.21 23.31
C ARG A 376 -27.91 -3.96 22.74
N ALA A 377 -28.42 -3.42 21.65
CA ALA A 377 -27.84 -2.27 21.00
C ALA A 377 -28.86 -1.57 20.09
N MET A 378 -28.64 -0.29 19.80
CA MET A 378 -29.38 0.41 18.74
C MET A 378 -28.88 -0.12 17.39
N ASP A 379 -29.76 -0.70 16.58
CA ASP A 379 -29.38 -1.35 15.32
C ASP A 379 -28.77 -0.36 14.34
N SER A 380 -29.38 0.82 14.19
CA SER A 380 -28.85 1.89 13.35
C SER A 380 -27.49 2.40 13.82
N ALA A 381 -27.25 2.50 15.14
CA ALA A 381 -25.95 2.92 15.66
C ALA A 381 -24.82 1.91 15.37
N LEU A 382 -25.17 0.63 15.14
CA LEU A 382 -24.21 -0.40 14.71
C LEU A 382 -24.07 -0.48 13.19
N CYS A 383 -25.12 -0.13 12.44
CA CYS A 383 -25.12 -0.21 10.98
C CYS A 383 -24.48 1.03 10.31
N VAL A 384 -24.77 2.23 10.81
CA VAL A 384 -24.27 3.50 10.26
C VAL A 384 -22.75 3.54 10.10
N PRO A 385 -21.95 3.05 11.06
CA PRO A 385 -20.51 2.99 10.86
C PRO A 385 -20.05 2.19 9.64
N LEU A 386 -20.75 1.09 9.33
CA LEU A 386 -20.45 0.26 8.15
C LEU A 386 -20.80 0.98 6.85
N MET A 387 -21.82 1.83 6.84
CA MET A 387 -22.19 2.66 5.68
C MET A 387 -21.12 3.71 5.38
N ILE A 388 -20.61 4.37 6.44
CA ILE A 388 -19.51 5.34 6.31
C ILE A 388 -18.23 4.64 5.85
N ASP A 389 -17.87 3.53 6.49
CA ASP A 389 -16.71 2.72 6.10
C ASP A 389 -16.82 2.28 4.63
N ALA A 390 -18.00 1.82 4.17
CA ALA A 390 -18.21 1.42 2.78
C ALA A 390 -17.93 2.55 1.80
N ALA A 391 -18.45 3.76 2.05
CA ALA A 391 -18.23 4.91 1.19
C ALA A 391 -16.78 5.38 1.18
N VAL A 392 -16.13 5.42 2.34
CA VAL A 392 -14.72 5.80 2.47
C VAL A 392 -13.81 4.78 1.78
N TRP A 393 -14.10 3.49 1.88
CA TRP A 393 -13.36 2.46 1.17
C TRP A 393 -13.60 2.51 -0.34
N CYS A 394 -14.84 2.73 -0.79
CA CYS A 394 -15.12 2.92 -2.21
C CYS A 394 -14.34 4.10 -2.78
N ASP A 395 -14.26 5.23 -2.07
CA ASP A 395 -13.42 6.36 -2.47
C ASP A 395 -11.94 5.98 -2.58
N TYR A 396 -11.40 5.34 -1.56
CA TYR A 396 -10.00 4.90 -1.56
C TYR A 396 -9.68 3.96 -2.72
N PHE A 397 -10.45 2.88 -2.87
CA PHE A 397 -10.19 1.88 -3.91
C PHE A 397 -10.45 2.42 -5.31
N ALA A 398 -11.46 3.28 -5.51
CA ALA A 398 -11.68 3.96 -6.79
C ALA A 398 -10.48 4.84 -7.17
N ARG A 399 -9.92 5.61 -6.21
CA ARG A 399 -8.70 6.38 -6.44
C ARG A 399 -7.49 5.50 -6.78
N ALA A 400 -7.43 4.31 -6.21
CA ALA A 400 -6.35 3.37 -6.45
C ALA A 400 -6.54 2.49 -7.71
N GLY A 401 -7.70 2.57 -8.37
CA GLY A 401 -8.01 1.75 -9.56
C GLY A 401 -8.07 0.25 -9.27
N ALA A 402 -8.50 -0.15 -8.08
CA ALA A 402 -8.58 -1.55 -7.70
C ALA A 402 -9.72 -2.28 -8.43
N HIS A 403 -9.51 -3.57 -8.74
CA HIS A 403 -10.50 -4.36 -9.46
C HIS A 403 -11.70 -4.71 -8.56
N GLN A 404 -12.93 -4.69 -9.12
CA GLN A 404 -14.17 -4.93 -8.38
C GLN A 404 -14.13 -6.21 -7.54
N ASP A 405 -13.67 -7.32 -8.10
CA ASP A 405 -13.65 -8.60 -7.39
C ASP A 405 -12.71 -8.60 -6.18
N SER A 406 -11.57 -7.92 -6.29
CA SER A 406 -10.63 -7.79 -5.18
C SER A 406 -11.20 -6.91 -4.08
N VAL A 407 -11.80 -5.77 -4.46
CA VAL A 407 -12.50 -4.88 -3.53
C VAL A 407 -13.67 -5.58 -2.84
N ALA A 408 -14.46 -6.38 -3.58
CA ALA A 408 -15.56 -7.15 -3.02
C ALA A 408 -15.07 -8.12 -1.94
N ARG A 409 -13.98 -8.87 -2.20
CA ARG A 409 -13.38 -9.78 -1.21
C ARG A 409 -12.83 -9.04 0.00
N ALA A 410 -12.12 -7.94 -0.21
CA ALA A 410 -11.55 -7.12 0.85
C ALA A 410 -12.65 -6.53 1.76
N LEU A 411 -13.76 -6.12 1.17
CA LEU A 411 -14.87 -5.49 1.89
C LEU A 411 -15.95 -6.49 2.35
N ALA A 412 -15.72 -7.79 2.20
CA ALA A 412 -16.63 -8.85 2.64
C ALA A 412 -16.99 -8.76 4.13
N TYR A 413 -16.11 -8.20 4.98
CA TYR A 413 -16.36 -8.02 6.41
C TYR A 413 -17.57 -7.12 6.72
N LEU A 414 -17.98 -6.28 5.76
CA LEU A 414 -19.13 -5.39 5.86
C LEU A 414 -20.47 -6.12 5.69
N PHE A 415 -20.49 -7.32 5.08
CA PHE A 415 -21.73 -7.96 4.62
C PHE A 415 -21.97 -9.33 5.24
N LYS A 416 -23.24 -9.67 5.48
CA LYS A 416 -23.65 -10.94 6.09
C LYS A 416 -23.39 -12.11 5.15
N VAL A 417 -23.76 -11.93 3.88
CA VAL A 417 -23.51 -12.88 2.79
C VAL A 417 -22.94 -12.08 1.62
N PRO A 418 -21.61 -12.01 1.53
CA PRO A 418 -20.95 -11.36 0.40
C PRO A 418 -21.34 -12.02 -0.93
N GLU A 419 -21.75 -11.22 -1.91
CA GLU A 419 -22.13 -11.65 -3.26
C GLU A 419 -21.10 -11.14 -4.31
N GLY A 420 -21.28 -11.47 -5.59
CA GLY A 420 -20.35 -11.08 -6.66
C GLY A 420 -18.96 -11.71 -6.52
N GLY A 421 -17.89 -10.95 -6.74
CA GLY A 421 -16.50 -11.42 -6.61
C GLY A 421 -16.10 -11.90 -5.20
N ALA A 422 -16.95 -11.65 -4.20
CA ALA A 422 -16.81 -12.14 -2.82
C ALA A 422 -17.67 -13.37 -2.53
N GLN A 423 -18.40 -13.91 -3.50
CA GLN A 423 -19.22 -15.10 -3.30
C GLN A 423 -18.35 -16.28 -2.84
N GLY A 424 -18.75 -16.92 -1.73
CA GLY A 424 -18.06 -18.09 -1.18
C GLY A 424 -16.82 -17.77 -0.34
N VAL A 425 -16.50 -16.50 -0.07
CA VAL A 425 -15.43 -16.14 0.87
C VAL A 425 -15.71 -16.69 2.27
N ASP A 426 -14.64 -16.95 3.02
CA ASP A 426 -14.76 -17.44 4.39
C ASP A 426 -15.58 -16.47 5.25
N PRO A 427 -16.62 -16.91 5.95
CA PRO A 427 -17.48 -16.04 6.75
C PRO A 427 -16.83 -15.53 8.03
N GLY A 428 -15.69 -16.09 8.46
CA GLY A 428 -14.95 -15.72 9.66
C GLY A 428 -14.53 -14.26 9.65
N PHE A 429 -14.90 -13.52 10.68
CA PHE A 429 -14.65 -12.08 10.75
C PHE A 429 -13.16 -11.75 10.70
N PHE A 430 -12.31 -12.48 11.42
CA PHE A 430 -10.87 -12.18 11.44
C PHE A 430 -10.18 -12.55 10.12
N LYS A 431 -10.63 -13.61 9.45
CA LYS A 431 -10.21 -13.93 8.07
C LYS A 431 -10.60 -12.83 7.08
N GLN A 432 -11.84 -12.34 7.13
CA GLN A 432 -12.28 -11.25 6.26
C GLN A 432 -11.50 -9.95 6.53
N MET A 433 -11.18 -9.65 7.79
CA MET A 433 -10.31 -8.53 8.14
C MET A 433 -8.87 -8.70 7.62
N ARG A 434 -8.33 -9.93 7.57
CA ARG A 434 -7.02 -10.18 6.94
C ARG A 434 -7.07 -9.96 5.43
N ALA A 435 -8.13 -10.41 4.76
CA ALA A 435 -8.31 -10.14 3.33
C ALA A 435 -8.37 -8.63 3.02
N LEU A 436 -8.96 -7.83 3.91
CA LEU A 436 -8.88 -6.36 3.82
C LEU A 436 -7.43 -5.87 3.89
N GLU A 437 -6.67 -6.26 4.93
CA GLU A 437 -5.28 -5.81 5.09
C GLU A 437 -4.39 -6.24 3.91
N GLU A 438 -4.57 -7.46 3.41
CA GLU A 438 -3.86 -7.98 2.23
C GLU A 438 -4.12 -7.13 0.99
N GLU A 439 -5.39 -6.78 0.73
CA GLU A 439 -5.75 -5.94 -0.41
C GLU A 439 -5.28 -4.49 -0.23
N LEU A 440 -5.32 -3.95 0.99
CA LEU A 440 -4.81 -2.61 1.28
C LEU A 440 -3.31 -2.52 1.05
N GLU A 441 -2.54 -3.53 1.44
CA GLU A 441 -1.11 -3.58 1.15
C GLU A 441 -0.84 -3.78 -0.35
N ALA A 442 -1.60 -4.66 -1.03
CA ALA A 442 -1.50 -4.83 -2.48
C ALA A 442 -1.80 -3.52 -3.23
N THR A 443 -2.84 -2.80 -2.81
CA THR A 443 -3.26 -1.52 -3.39
C THR A 443 -2.24 -0.42 -3.10
N ARG A 444 -1.64 -0.40 -1.91
CA ARG A 444 -0.56 0.54 -1.56
C ARG A 444 0.71 0.30 -2.37
N LEU A 445 1.07 -0.97 -2.60
CA LEU A 445 2.18 -1.36 -3.48
C LEU A 445 1.86 -1.04 -4.94
N GLY A 446 0.63 -1.31 -5.37
CA GLY A 446 0.13 -1.02 -6.71
C GLY A 446 0.05 0.47 -7.00
N SER A 447 -0.37 1.31 -6.05
CA SER A 447 -0.40 2.76 -6.21
C SER A 447 0.99 3.37 -6.14
N ALA A 448 1.91 2.81 -5.35
CA ALA A 448 3.32 3.20 -5.39
C ALA A 448 3.95 2.83 -6.74
N ALA A 449 3.65 1.64 -7.27
CA ALA A 449 4.08 1.20 -8.58
C ALA A 449 3.43 2.01 -9.71
N ALA A 450 2.15 2.37 -9.60
CA ALA A 450 1.40 3.17 -10.55
C ALA A 450 1.78 4.64 -10.48
N ALA A 451 2.11 5.20 -9.31
CA ALA A 451 2.69 6.53 -9.18
C ALA A 451 4.10 6.58 -9.78
N ALA A 452 4.90 5.51 -9.57
CA ALA A 452 6.18 5.34 -10.25
C ALA A 452 6.01 5.15 -11.78
N ALA A 453 4.96 4.47 -12.24
CA ALA A 453 4.66 4.24 -13.65
C ALA A 453 3.95 5.43 -14.34
N ALA A 454 3.17 6.23 -13.61
CA ALA A 454 2.54 7.48 -14.07
C ALA A 454 3.59 8.59 -14.17
N ALA A 455 4.54 8.63 -13.23
CA ALA A 455 5.79 9.38 -13.39
C ALA A 455 6.62 8.89 -14.59
N ALA A 456 6.39 7.65 -15.07
CA ALA A 456 7.00 7.06 -16.25
C ALA A 456 6.09 7.04 -17.52
N SER A 457 4.90 7.65 -17.48
CA SER A 457 3.94 7.59 -18.60
C SER A 457 4.26 8.61 -19.71
N PRO A 458 4.05 8.27 -21.00
CA PRO A 458 4.59 9.04 -22.14
C PRO A 458 3.94 10.42 -22.36
N GLU A 459 2.80 10.70 -21.73
CA GLU A 459 2.11 11.99 -21.87
C GLU A 459 2.58 13.04 -20.85
N GLY A 460 3.37 12.63 -19.85
CA GLY A 460 4.18 13.51 -19.00
C GLY A 460 5.65 13.61 -19.45
N ALA A 461 6.03 12.93 -20.54
CA ALA A 461 7.41 12.90 -21.06
C ALA A 461 7.79 14.20 -21.81
N SER A 462 7.62 15.34 -21.14
CA SER A 462 8.58 16.42 -21.28
C SER A 462 9.90 15.90 -20.72
N ALA A 463 10.88 15.69 -21.60
CA ALA A 463 12.24 15.26 -21.30
C ALA A 463 12.70 15.64 -19.87
N VAL A 464 12.81 14.64 -18.99
CA VAL A 464 13.55 14.81 -17.73
C VAL A 464 15.00 15.06 -18.10
N GLY A 465 15.41 16.35 -18.10
CA GLY A 465 16.80 16.78 -18.06
C GLY A 465 17.77 16.18 -19.09
N GLY A 466 17.35 15.87 -20.32
CA GLY A 466 18.26 15.40 -21.37
C GLY A 466 18.71 13.92 -21.30
N MET A 467 18.07 13.08 -20.47
CA MET A 467 18.38 11.65 -20.40
C MET A 467 17.73 10.82 -21.54
N LEU A 468 18.46 9.82 -22.05
CA LEU A 468 17.95 8.65 -22.78
C LEU A 468 17.51 7.63 -21.75
N VAL A 469 16.21 7.64 -21.44
CA VAL A 469 15.63 6.77 -20.43
C VAL A 469 15.51 5.35 -21.00
N GLY A 470 16.29 4.43 -20.44
CA GLY A 470 16.23 2.99 -20.71
C GLY A 470 16.32 2.19 -19.42
N ARG A 471 15.90 0.93 -19.47
CA ARG A 471 15.87 0.03 -18.30
C ARG A 471 17.29 -0.33 -17.85
N VAL A 472 17.46 -0.65 -16.56
CA VAL A 472 18.72 -1.18 -16.03
C VAL A 472 18.43 -2.49 -15.30
N LEU A 473 19.12 -3.55 -15.69
CA LEU A 473 19.03 -4.84 -15.01
C LEU A 473 20.20 -5.01 -14.06
N CYS A 474 19.92 -5.16 -12.77
CA CYS A 474 20.89 -5.46 -11.73
C CYS A 474 20.79 -6.94 -11.36
N ALA A 475 21.88 -7.68 -11.54
CA ALA A 475 22.03 -9.04 -11.05
C ALA A 475 23.10 -9.13 -9.98
N GLY A 476 23.02 -10.14 -9.11
CA GLY A 476 24.03 -10.32 -8.07
C GLY A 476 23.50 -11.01 -6.84
N ILE A 477 24.36 -11.06 -5.82
CA ILE A 477 23.98 -11.61 -4.53
C ILE A 477 22.99 -10.67 -3.81
N SER A 478 22.16 -11.27 -2.96
CA SER A 478 21.26 -10.56 -2.07
C SER A 478 21.35 -11.15 -0.67
N CYS A 479 21.34 -10.32 0.36
CA CYS A 479 21.26 -10.75 1.74
C CYS A 479 20.42 -9.78 2.57
N LEU A 480 19.72 -10.29 3.58
CA LEU A 480 19.15 -9.41 4.59
C LEU A 480 20.29 -8.97 5.52
N ASP A 481 20.58 -7.67 5.55
CA ASP A 481 21.58 -7.12 6.45
C ASP A 481 20.93 -6.84 7.82
N LEU A 482 21.39 -7.55 8.85
CA LEU A 482 21.20 -7.20 10.25
C LEU A 482 22.36 -6.31 10.71
N GLN A 483 22.15 -5.00 10.69
CA GLN A 483 23.12 -4.02 11.13
C GLN A 483 23.05 -3.85 12.66
N LEU A 484 24.19 -4.00 13.33
CA LEU A 484 24.35 -3.72 14.76
C LEU A 484 24.98 -2.34 14.92
N CYS A 485 24.14 -1.31 14.91
CA CYS A 485 24.56 0.09 14.84
C CYS A 485 25.12 0.59 16.17
N GLY A 486 26.19 1.39 16.11
CA GLY A 486 26.85 1.94 17.30
C GLY A 486 27.57 0.88 18.12
N SER A 487 28.12 -0.14 17.47
CA SER A 487 28.93 -1.17 18.10
C SER A 487 30.22 -0.57 18.70
N GLY A 488 30.54 -0.92 19.94
CA GLY A 488 31.78 -0.48 20.59
C GLY A 488 33.02 -0.97 19.83
N GLY A 489 33.97 -0.07 19.56
CA GLY A 489 35.13 -0.32 18.68
C GLY A 489 35.97 -1.56 19.02
N GLY A 490 36.50 -2.20 17.98
CA GLY A 490 37.18 -3.51 18.02
C GLY A 490 38.63 -3.54 18.53
N GLY A 491 39.06 -2.57 19.36
CA GLY A 491 40.48 -2.42 19.71
C GLY A 491 40.96 -3.10 20.99
N GLU A 492 40.12 -3.24 22.02
CA GLU A 492 40.57 -3.74 23.33
C GLU A 492 39.55 -4.71 23.91
N GLY A 493 39.93 -5.97 24.08
CA GLY A 493 39.10 -7.04 24.64
C GLY A 493 39.38 -8.39 23.98
N GLY A 494 39.59 -9.44 24.79
CA GLY A 494 39.75 -10.81 24.30
C GLY A 494 38.49 -11.39 23.65
N VAL A 495 38.57 -12.62 23.12
CA VAL A 495 37.49 -13.31 22.38
C VAL A 495 36.18 -13.41 23.19
N GLU A 496 36.27 -13.47 24.52
CA GLU A 496 35.12 -13.54 25.45
C GLU A 496 34.47 -12.18 25.77
N THR A 497 34.92 -11.09 25.13
CA THR A 497 34.41 -9.75 25.44
C THR A 497 33.01 -9.54 24.88
N ILE A 498 32.03 -9.35 25.76
CA ILE A 498 30.67 -8.97 25.36
C ILE A 498 30.68 -7.54 24.82
N ARG A 499 30.45 -7.39 23.51
CA ARG A 499 30.31 -6.09 22.83
C ARG A 499 28.84 -5.66 22.84
N LYS A 500 28.58 -4.42 23.23
CA LYS A 500 27.25 -3.80 23.18
C LYS A 500 27.12 -2.96 21.91
N PHE A 501 25.91 -2.88 21.38
CA PHE A 501 25.50 -2.01 20.28
C PHE A 501 24.27 -1.19 20.70
N LYS A 502 23.98 -0.09 20.00
CA LYS A 502 22.89 0.83 20.35
C LYS A 502 21.53 0.36 19.83
N GLU A 503 21.48 -0.10 18.58
CA GLU A 503 20.25 -0.49 17.90
C GLU A 503 20.50 -1.53 16.81
N THR A 504 19.44 -2.21 16.37
CA THR A 504 19.45 -3.11 15.22
C THR A 504 18.67 -2.51 14.05
N LYS A 505 19.20 -2.61 12.84
CA LYS A 505 18.47 -2.27 11.60
C LYS A 505 18.47 -3.47 10.65
N TYR A 506 17.32 -3.73 10.01
CA TYR A 506 17.19 -4.71 8.94
C TYR A 506 17.02 -3.98 7.61
N CYS A 507 17.86 -4.29 6.62
CA CYS A 507 17.74 -3.71 5.29
C CYS A 507 18.22 -4.67 4.19
N PRO A 508 17.76 -4.50 2.94
CA PRO A 508 18.32 -5.21 1.80
C PRO A 508 19.80 -4.89 1.63
N GLY A 509 20.62 -5.94 1.68
CA GLY A 509 22.04 -5.94 1.44
C GLY A 509 22.42 -6.85 0.28
N GLY A 510 23.71 -6.88 0.00
CA GLY A 510 24.24 -7.48 -1.22
C GLY A 510 24.22 -6.52 -2.40
N SER A 511 25.03 -6.82 -3.41
CA SER A 511 25.28 -5.92 -4.53
C SER A 511 24.02 -5.63 -5.35
N CYS A 512 23.21 -6.65 -5.63
CA CYS A 512 22.00 -6.47 -6.43
C CYS A 512 20.99 -5.54 -5.74
N PRO A 513 20.56 -5.80 -4.48
CA PRO A 513 19.65 -4.90 -3.77
C PRO A 513 20.21 -3.48 -3.58
N GLN A 514 21.51 -3.33 -3.30
CA GLN A 514 22.10 -2.01 -3.06
C GLN A 514 22.23 -1.18 -4.33
N ALA A 515 22.73 -1.76 -5.43
CA ALA A 515 22.85 -1.06 -6.71
C ALA A 515 21.47 -0.73 -7.30
N SER A 516 20.53 -1.67 -7.27
CA SER A 516 19.17 -1.45 -7.78
C SER A 516 18.42 -0.37 -6.99
N THR A 517 18.49 -0.40 -5.66
CA THR A 517 17.89 0.62 -4.79
C THR A 517 18.49 2.00 -5.04
N ALA A 518 19.82 2.09 -5.22
CA ALA A 518 20.48 3.35 -5.52
C ALA A 518 20.01 3.93 -6.87
N LEU A 519 19.92 3.08 -7.90
CA LEU A 519 19.43 3.50 -9.22
C LEU A 519 17.95 3.91 -9.20
N ALA A 520 17.09 3.15 -8.52
CA ALA A 520 15.67 3.46 -8.45
C ALA A 520 15.43 4.81 -7.73
N ARG A 521 16.18 5.09 -6.66
CA ARG A 521 16.15 6.39 -5.96
C ARG A 521 16.64 7.57 -6.80
N LEU A 522 17.50 7.33 -7.78
CA LEU A 522 17.90 8.36 -8.75
C LEU A 522 16.80 8.67 -9.79
N GLY A 523 15.65 7.99 -9.72
CA GLY A 523 14.53 8.18 -10.63
C GLY A 523 14.67 7.44 -11.94
N VAL A 524 15.48 6.37 -11.99
CA VAL A 524 15.61 5.52 -13.19
C VAL A 524 14.33 4.67 -13.31
N PRO A 525 13.53 4.83 -14.38
CA PRO A 525 12.35 4.00 -14.55
C PRO A 525 12.76 2.61 -15.08
N GLY A 526 12.19 1.57 -14.48
CA GLY A 526 12.43 0.18 -14.88
C GLY A 526 13.80 -0.36 -14.46
N VAL A 527 14.14 -0.24 -13.18
CA VAL A 527 15.27 -0.95 -12.57
C VAL A 527 14.83 -2.34 -12.17
N VAL A 528 15.35 -3.37 -12.83
CA VAL A 528 14.96 -4.79 -12.62
C VAL A 528 16.02 -5.50 -11.79
N ALA A 529 15.60 -6.20 -10.75
CA ALA A 529 16.49 -7.01 -9.92
C ALA A 529 16.42 -8.50 -10.27
N VAL A 530 17.59 -9.13 -10.38
CA VAL A 530 17.76 -10.56 -10.63
C VAL A 530 18.69 -11.16 -9.59
N THR A 531 18.09 -11.79 -8.59
CA THR A 531 18.79 -12.43 -7.49
C THR A 531 17.94 -13.58 -6.96
N LYS A 532 18.50 -14.41 -6.08
CA LYS A 532 17.83 -15.58 -5.51
C LYS A 532 17.68 -15.43 -3.99
N MET A 533 16.47 -15.65 -3.50
CA MET A 533 16.10 -15.55 -2.09
C MET A 533 15.27 -16.78 -1.70
N GLY A 534 15.25 -17.09 -0.40
CA GLY A 534 14.36 -18.10 0.13
C GLY A 534 12.90 -17.64 0.06
N ALA A 535 11.96 -18.59 -0.07
CA ALA A 535 10.54 -18.32 0.15
C ALA A 535 10.22 -18.28 1.66
N ASP A 536 10.85 -17.35 2.36
CA ASP A 536 10.78 -17.17 3.81
C ASP A 536 10.58 -15.69 4.19
N ALA A 537 10.34 -15.43 5.47
CA ALA A 537 10.05 -14.08 5.98
C ALA A 537 11.20 -13.09 5.73
N HIS A 538 12.45 -13.55 5.69
CA HIS A 538 13.59 -12.67 5.36
C HIS A 538 13.56 -12.28 3.90
N GLY A 539 13.28 -13.23 3.01
CA GLY A 539 13.10 -12.97 1.60
C GLY A 539 11.92 -12.02 1.38
N ASP A 540 10.79 -12.24 2.06
CA ASP A 540 9.60 -11.39 1.92
C ASP A 540 9.93 -9.94 2.32
N GLU A 541 10.66 -9.77 3.42
CA GLU A 541 11.10 -8.46 3.90
C GLU A 541 12.06 -7.77 2.93
N MET A 542 12.98 -8.50 2.31
CA MET A 542 13.87 -7.95 1.28
C MET A 542 13.10 -7.45 0.07
N VAL A 543 12.20 -8.28 -0.48
CA VAL A 543 11.37 -7.91 -1.63
C VAL A 543 10.50 -6.71 -1.30
N ARG A 544 9.89 -6.68 -0.11
CA ARG A 544 9.08 -5.55 0.37
C ARG A 544 9.87 -4.24 0.38
N GLN A 545 11.09 -4.24 0.93
CA GLN A 545 11.92 -3.04 0.99
C GLN A 545 12.48 -2.61 -0.38
N MET A 546 12.81 -3.56 -1.27
CA MET A 546 13.26 -3.26 -2.63
C MET A 546 12.13 -2.68 -3.50
N LEU A 547 10.93 -3.25 -3.42
CA LEU A 547 9.73 -2.70 -4.07
C LEU A 547 9.43 -1.29 -3.57
N ALA A 548 9.54 -1.05 -2.26
CA ALA A 548 9.36 0.28 -1.67
C ALA A 548 10.39 1.32 -2.15
N ALA A 549 11.55 0.88 -2.64
CA ALA A 549 12.55 1.73 -3.25
C ALA A 549 12.33 1.98 -4.76
N GLY A 550 11.32 1.36 -5.38
CA GLY A 550 11.03 1.46 -6.82
C GLY A 550 11.75 0.43 -7.68
N VAL A 551 12.28 -0.65 -7.09
CA VAL A 551 12.94 -1.74 -7.83
C VAL A 551 11.90 -2.78 -8.27
N ASP A 552 11.89 -3.13 -9.56
CA ASP A 552 11.12 -4.25 -10.09
C ASP A 552 11.71 -5.58 -9.59
N CYS A 553 10.97 -6.23 -8.70
CA CYS A 553 11.33 -7.51 -8.09
C CYS A 553 10.61 -8.71 -8.72
N SER A 554 9.88 -8.53 -9.83
CA SER A 554 9.13 -9.61 -10.51
C SER A 554 10.03 -10.75 -11.01
N ARG A 555 11.33 -10.48 -11.17
CA ARG A 555 12.35 -11.44 -11.59
C ARG A 555 13.28 -11.90 -10.46
N VAL A 556 12.92 -11.62 -9.21
CA VAL A 556 13.57 -12.22 -8.04
C VAL A 556 13.14 -13.68 -7.94
N ILE A 557 14.12 -14.57 -7.93
CA ILE A 557 13.90 -16.02 -7.86
C ILE A 557 13.62 -16.38 -6.40
N ARG A 558 12.42 -16.92 -6.15
CA ARG A 558 11.95 -17.36 -4.83
C ARG A 558 12.05 -18.88 -4.74
N ASP A 559 12.89 -19.38 -3.87
CA ASP A 559 13.13 -20.81 -3.72
C ASP A 559 12.80 -21.28 -2.30
N ALA A 560 11.77 -22.12 -2.16
CA ALA A 560 11.33 -22.63 -0.86
C ALA A 560 12.28 -23.69 -0.27
N SER A 561 13.25 -24.20 -1.04
CA SER A 561 14.19 -25.23 -0.60
C SER A 561 15.45 -24.69 0.08
N VAL A 562 15.68 -23.38 -0.02
CA VAL A 562 16.84 -22.69 0.57
C VAL A 562 16.39 -21.49 1.39
N GLN A 563 17.17 -21.15 2.42
CA GLN A 563 16.90 -19.95 3.21
C GLN A 563 17.46 -18.70 2.52
N THR A 564 16.84 -17.55 2.76
CA THR A 564 17.39 -16.26 2.36
C THR A 564 18.72 -16.00 3.06
N ALA A 565 19.69 -15.46 2.32
CA ALA A 565 21.00 -15.13 2.87
C ALA A 565 20.89 -14.04 3.95
N LEU A 566 21.73 -14.13 4.97
CA LEU A 566 21.75 -13.18 6.10
C LEU A 566 23.19 -12.70 6.32
N ALA A 567 23.37 -11.39 6.40
CA ALA A 567 24.62 -10.78 6.82
C ALA A 567 24.43 -10.03 8.14
N VAL A 568 25.27 -10.31 9.13
CA VAL A 568 25.32 -9.57 10.39
C VAL A 568 26.47 -8.57 10.29
N LEU A 569 26.13 -7.29 10.35
CA LEU A 569 27.05 -6.17 10.11
C LEU A 569 27.21 -5.33 11.38
N PRO A 570 28.22 -5.58 12.22
CA PRO A 570 28.60 -4.63 13.26
C PRO A 570 29.06 -3.32 12.62
N ILE A 571 28.32 -2.23 12.87
CA ILE A 571 28.70 -0.89 12.42
C ILE A 571 29.33 -0.17 13.61
N PHE A 572 30.65 0.01 13.54
CA PHE A 572 31.42 0.63 14.61
C PHE A 572 31.23 2.15 14.62
N SER A 573 31.47 2.79 15.75
CA SER A 573 31.39 4.25 15.87
C SER A 573 32.38 5.01 14.96
N SER A 574 33.42 4.33 14.44
CA SER A 574 34.32 4.86 13.42
C SER A 574 33.72 4.91 12.01
N GLY A 575 32.54 4.30 11.80
CA GLY A 575 31.94 4.10 10.48
C GLY A 575 32.45 2.86 9.74
N GLU A 576 33.48 2.18 10.27
CA GLU A 576 33.93 0.88 9.78
C GLU A 576 32.89 -0.21 10.05
N ARG A 577 32.90 -1.28 9.25
CA ARG A 577 31.99 -2.41 9.40
C ARG A 577 32.71 -3.75 9.48
N GLY A 578 32.24 -4.62 10.36
CA GLY A 578 32.47 -6.07 10.24
C GLY A 578 31.42 -6.70 9.32
N CYS A 579 31.68 -7.92 8.83
CA CYS A 579 30.71 -8.68 8.06
C CYS A 579 30.80 -10.17 8.42
N PHE A 580 29.70 -10.72 8.92
CA PHE A 580 29.49 -12.16 9.06
C PHE A 580 28.35 -12.56 8.15
N VAL A 581 28.59 -13.41 7.15
CA VAL A 581 27.58 -13.72 6.13
C VAL A 581 27.34 -15.21 6.03
N ASN A 582 26.06 -15.58 5.94
CA ASN A 582 25.60 -16.87 5.44
C ASN A 582 25.06 -16.64 4.02
N LEU A 583 25.77 -17.14 3.00
CA LEU A 583 25.42 -16.90 1.59
C LEU A 583 24.14 -17.61 1.16
N ALA A 584 23.79 -18.74 1.77
CA ALA A 584 22.54 -19.49 1.58
C ALA A 584 22.04 -19.49 0.12
N ALA A 585 20.84 -18.95 -0.18
CA ALA A 585 20.26 -18.90 -1.52
C ALA A 585 21.20 -18.34 -2.63
N ASN A 586 22.20 -17.51 -2.29
CA ASN A 586 23.17 -17.01 -3.27
C ASN A 586 24.10 -18.10 -3.82
N ASP A 587 24.37 -19.17 -3.05
CA ASP A 587 25.20 -20.28 -3.53
C ASP A 587 24.51 -21.05 -4.68
N ASP A 588 23.18 -20.96 -4.75
CA ASP A 588 22.32 -21.63 -5.72
C ASP A 588 21.80 -20.72 -6.85
N LEU A 589 22.33 -19.49 -6.94
CA LEU A 589 22.06 -18.61 -8.08
C LEU A 589 22.91 -19.05 -9.28
N LEU A 590 22.24 -19.50 -10.34
CA LEU A 590 22.87 -20.00 -11.55
C LEU A 590 23.11 -18.89 -12.58
N GLY A 591 24.23 -18.97 -13.30
CA GLY A 591 24.48 -18.09 -14.43
C GLY A 591 23.42 -18.20 -15.53
N ASP A 592 22.87 -19.40 -15.75
CA ASP A 592 21.79 -19.63 -16.72
C ASP A 592 20.47 -18.99 -16.31
N GLU A 593 20.16 -18.94 -14.99
CA GLU A 593 19.00 -18.22 -14.48
C GLU A 593 19.13 -16.71 -14.76
N VAL A 594 20.30 -16.14 -14.48
CA VAL A 594 20.60 -14.72 -14.80
C VAL A 594 20.52 -14.46 -16.29
N ALA A 595 21.11 -15.34 -17.11
CA ALA A 595 21.10 -15.23 -18.57
C ALA A 595 19.68 -15.35 -19.17
N ALA A 596 18.82 -16.20 -18.60
CA ALA A 596 17.45 -16.36 -19.03
C ALA A 596 16.65 -15.07 -18.80
N VAL A 597 16.72 -14.52 -17.58
CA VAL A 597 16.04 -13.26 -17.25
C VAL A 597 16.59 -12.11 -18.07
N LEU A 598 17.91 -12.05 -18.29
CA LEU A 598 18.51 -11.02 -19.12
C LEU A 598 17.98 -11.04 -20.57
N LYS A 599 17.80 -12.23 -21.16
CA LYS A 599 17.19 -12.38 -22.49
C LYS A 599 15.72 -11.97 -22.50
N GLU A 600 14.99 -12.36 -21.47
CA GLU A 600 13.57 -12.04 -21.30
C GLU A 600 13.37 -10.52 -21.24
N VAL A 601 14.04 -9.84 -20.31
CA VAL A 601 13.95 -8.38 -20.15
C VAL A 601 14.40 -7.65 -21.41
N ALA A 602 15.44 -8.12 -22.09
CA ALA A 602 15.89 -7.52 -23.35
C ALA A 602 14.91 -7.71 -24.52
N ALA A 603 14.02 -8.70 -24.46
CA ALA A 603 13.02 -9.00 -25.48
C ALA A 603 11.65 -8.33 -25.22
N GLU A 604 11.41 -7.83 -24.00
CA GLU A 604 10.16 -7.16 -23.64
C GLU A 604 9.93 -5.85 -24.40
N ASP A 605 8.67 -5.60 -24.77
CA ASP A 605 8.22 -4.33 -25.34
C ASP A 605 8.35 -3.20 -24.30
N GLY A 606 8.98 -2.09 -24.70
CA GLY A 606 9.16 -0.92 -23.82
C GLY A 606 10.48 -0.19 -24.05
N PRO A 607 10.93 0.65 -23.09
CA PRO A 607 12.24 1.29 -23.18
C PRO A 607 13.36 0.24 -23.31
N PRO A 608 14.37 0.49 -24.15
CA PRO A 608 15.45 -0.47 -24.37
C PRO A 608 16.21 -0.72 -23.07
N LEU A 609 16.74 -1.94 -22.90
CA LEU A 609 17.68 -2.24 -21.82
C LEU A 609 18.99 -1.48 -22.10
N ALA A 610 19.30 -0.48 -21.27
CA ALA A 610 20.46 0.38 -21.46
C ALA A 610 21.72 -0.20 -20.84
N ALA A 611 21.59 -0.90 -19.71
CA ALA A 611 22.72 -1.49 -18.99
C ALA A 611 22.34 -2.78 -18.26
N PHE A 612 23.32 -3.66 -18.15
CA PHE A 612 23.34 -4.86 -17.33
C PHE A 612 24.47 -4.72 -16.30
N HIS A 613 24.12 -4.63 -15.02
CA HIS A 613 25.06 -4.57 -13.91
C HIS A 613 25.07 -5.90 -13.17
N TYR A 614 26.24 -6.54 -13.02
CA TYR A 614 26.39 -7.79 -12.28
C TYR A 614 27.34 -7.60 -11.10
N GLY A 615 26.81 -7.68 -9.88
CA GLY A 615 27.56 -7.50 -8.66
C GLY A 615 27.96 -8.82 -7.98
N TYR A 616 29.23 -8.92 -7.63
CA TYR A 616 29.87 -10.02 -6.88
C TYR A 616 29.61 -11.45 -7.42
N PRO A 617 29.55 -11.67 -8.74
CA PRO A 617 29.23 -12.99 -9.28
C PRO A 617 30.25 -14.07 -8.89
N HIS A 618 31.50 -13.68 -8.65
CA HIS A 618 32.60 -14.56 -8.28
C HIS A 618 32.45 -15.17 -6.88
N PHE A 619 31.50 -14.73 -6.04
CA PHE A 619 31.20 -15.41 -4.78
C PHE A 619 30.25 -16.59 -4.94
N THR A 620 29.38 -16.58 -5.94
CA THR A 620 28.43 -17.67 -6.17
C THR A 620 29.12 -18.86 -6.82
N LYS A 621 28.97 -20.07 -6.28
CA LYS A 621 29.74 -21.25 -6.74
C LYS A 621 29.44 -21.59 -8.20
N GLN A 622 28.18 -21.46 -8.60
CA GLN A 622 27.70 -21.92 -9.90
C GLN A 622 27.83 -20.83 -10.98
N ALA A 623 27.62 -19.54 -10.66
CA ALA A 623 27.80 -18.47 -11.67
C ALA A 623 29.27 -18.29 -12.09
N ARG A 624 30.25 -18.66 -11.25
CA ARG A 624 31.68 -18.72 -11.65
C ARG A 624 31.92 -19.56 -12.91
N GLN A 625 31.15 -20.62 -13.12
CA GLN A 625 31.37 -21.56 -14.24
C GLN A 625 30.95 -20.96 -15.59
N ALA A 626 30.01 -20.02 -15.59
CA ALA A 626 29.41 -19.43 -16.80
C ALA A 626 29.62 -17.91 -16.91
N LEU A 627 30.40 -17.30 -16.02
CA LEU A 627 30.49 -15.84 -15.90
C LEU A 627 30.86 -15.13 -17.21
N ALA A 628 31.85 -15.65 -17.94
CA ALA A 628 32.25 -15.09 -19.23
C ALA A 628 31.12 -15.15 -20.27
N ASP A 629 30.33 -16.22 -20.27
CA ASP A 629 29.21 -16.39 -21.20
C ASP A 629 28.06 -15.44 -20.85
N VAL A 630 27.74 -15.29 -19.56
CA VAL A 630 26.72 -14.35 -19.07
C VAL A 630 27.11 -12.91 -19.40
N LEU A 631 28.38 -12.51 -19.22
CA LEU A 631 28.84 -11.16 -19.53
C LEU A 631 29.01 -10.89 -21.03
N ARG A 632 29.20 -11.95 -21.84
CA ARG A 632 29.25 -11.85 -23.31
C ARG A 632 27.85 -11.70 -23.91
N LEU A 633 26.84 -12.35 -23.33
CA LEU A 633 25.46 -12.38 -23.83
C LEU A 633 24.88 -11.00 -24.21
N PRO A 634 25.03 -9.93 -23.41
CA PRO A 634 24.63 -8.55 -23.76
C PRO A 634 24.98 -8.11 -25.18
N ARG A 635 26.15 -8.51 -25.72
CA ARG A 635 26.59 -8.12 -27.08
C ARG A 635 25.68 -8.64 -28.18
N SER A 636 24.94 -9.73 -27.92
CA SER A 636 24.02 -10.35 -28.87
C SER A 636 22.55 -9.92 -28.70
N LEU A 637 22.26 -9.13 -27.65
CA LEU A 637 20.89 -8.69 -27.36
C LEU A 637 20.56 -7.38 -28.08
N PRO A 638 19.26 -7.10 -28.32
CA PRO A 638 18.81 -5.81 -28.85
C PRO A 638 19.37 -4.64 -28.03
N GLY A 639 19.91 -3.63 -28.72
CA GLY A 639 20.48 -2.43 -28.09
C GLY A 639 21.85 -2.63 -27.45
N SER A 640 22.40 -3.85 -27.41
CA SER A 640 23.74 -4.18 -26.89
C SER A 640 24.05 -3.48 -25.55
N PRO A 641 23.30 -3.76 -24.48
CA PRO A 641 23.37 -3.03 -23.23
C PRO A 641 24.80 -2.98 -22.68
N LEU A 642 25.14 -1.85 -22.04
CA LEU A 642 26.41 -1.67 -21.35
C LEU A 642 26.57 -2.71 -20.25
N VAL A 643 27.76 -3.33 -20.15
CA VAL A 643 28.03 -4.36 -19.14
C VAL A 643 28.87 -3.82 -17.99
N SER A 644 28.31 -3.77 -16.79
CA SER A 644 29.03 -3.39 -15.58
C SER A 644 29.28 -4.61 -14.68
N LEU A 645 30.49 -4.70 -14.13
CA LEU A 645 30.88 -5.73 -13.18
C LEU A 645 31.38 -5.06 -11.90
N ASP A 646 30.74 -5.37 -10.78
CA ASP A 646 31.22 -4.97 -9.47
C ASP A 646 31.83 -6.16 -8.74
N LEU A 647 33.03 -5.97 -8.20
CA LEU A 647 33.83 -7.00 -7.57
C LEU A 647 33.93 -6.76 -6.07
N ASN A 648 34.18 -7.85 -5.35
CA ASN A 648 34.44 -7.82 -3.92
C ASN A 648 35.54 -8.85 -3.61
N GLY A 649 36.77 -8.38 -3.52
CA GLY A 649 37.99 -9.18 -3.49
C GLY A 649 38.36 -9.83 -2.14
N VAL A 650 37.53 -9.74 -1.09
CA VAL A 650 37.93 -10.23 0.24
C VAL A 650 37.62 -11.73 0.41
N ASP A 651 38.42 -12.58 -0.23
CA ASP A 651 38.67 -13.96 0.24
C ASP A 651 40.03 -13.97 0.96
N PRO A 652 40.08 -14.22 2.30
CA PRO A 652 41.32 -14.13 3.08
C PRO A 652 42.34 -15.26 2.80
N GLY A 653 42.07 -16.17 1.85
CA GLY A 653 43.01 -17.23 1.47
C GLY A 653 44.20 -16.73 0.64
N LYS A 654 45.42 -17.22 0.95
CA LYS A 654 46.67 -16.88 0.22
C LYS A 654 46.64 -17.16 -1.30
N ASP A 655 45.73 -18.02 -1.75
CA ASP A 655 45.55 -18.40 -3.16
C ASP A 655 44.43 -17.62 -3.87
N ALA A 656 43.90 -16.56 -3.25
CA ALA A 656 42.81 -15.74 -3.80
C ALA A 656 43.11 -15.15 -5.20
N PRO A 657 44.31 -14.59 -5.49
CA PRO A 657 44.64 -14.08 -6.82
C PRO A 657 44.52 -15.17 -7.91
N THR A 658 44.99 -16.38 -7.63
CA THR A 658 44.94 -17.52 -8.57
C THR A 658 43.51 -18.00 -8.81
N ARG A 659 42.67 -18.03 -7.77
CA ARG A 659 41.25 -18.41 -7.88
C ARG A 659 40.43 -17.35 -8.60
N HIS A 660 40.69 -16.07 -8.34
CA HIS A 660 40.08 -14.96 -9.07
C HIS A 660 40.49 -14.97 -10.54
N ALA A 661 41.78 -15.16 -10.84
CA ALA A 661 42.28 -15.20 -12.21
C ALA A 661 41.57 -16.28 -13.05
N ALA A 662 41.39 -17.49 -12.50
CA ALA A 662 40.74 -18.59 -13.20
C ALA A 662 39.29 -18.31 -13.65
N VAL A 663 38.57 -17.43 -12.95
CA VAL A 663 37.17 -17.07 -13.22
C VAL A 663 37.04 -15.76 -13.98
N LEU A 664 37.74 -14.71 -13.53
CA LEU A 664 37.56 -13.34 -13.99
C LEU A 664 38.35 -13.01 -15.26
N GLU A 665 39.52 -13.62 -15.50
CA GLU A 665 40.36 -13.26 -16.67
C GLU A 665 39.64 -13.47 -18.01
N LYS A 666 38.81 -14.51 -18.10
CA LYS A 666 38.01 -14.78 -19.31
C LYS A 666 36.83 -13.83 -19.48
N ALA A 667 36.40 -13.18 -18.40
CA ALA A 667 35.26 -12.28 -18.37
C ALA A 667 35.63 -10.83 -18.71
N TYR A 668 36.81 -10.35 -18.31
CA TYR A 668 37.23 -8.95 -18.46
C TYR A 668 37.05 -8.35 -19.87
N PRO A 669 37.33 -9.08 -20.98
CA PRO A 669 37.12 -8.53 -22.33
C PRO A 669 35.67 -8.11 -22.62
N PHE A 670 34.69 -8.62 -21.86
CA PHE A 670 33.29 -8.29 -22.03
C PHE A 670 32.77 -7.20 -21.09
N VAL A 671 33.57 -6.77 -20.10
CA VAL A 671 33.20 -5.81 -19.06
C VAL A 671 33.46 -4.37 -19.48
N ASP A 672 32.41 -3.58 -19.67
CA ASP A 672 32.53 -2.17 -20.04
C ASP A 672 32.96 -1.30 -18.86
N ILE A 673 32.32 -1.45 -17.70
CA ILE A 673 32.66 -0.72 -16.48
C ILE A 673 32.95 -1.71 -15.35
N LEU A 674 34.16 -1.69 -14.82
CA LEU A 674 34.55 -2.45 -13.64
C LEU A 674 34.63 -1.54 -12.42
N HIS A 675 34.04 -1.96 -11.31
CA HIS A 675 34.22 -1.35 -10.00
C HIS A 675 34.83 -2.35 -9.01
N ALA A 676 35.71 -1.85 -8.15
CA ALA A 676 36.22 -2.50 -6.95
C ALA A 676 36.68 -1.41 -5.97
N ASN A 677 36.70 -1.67 -4.67
CA ASN A 677 37.45 -0.80 -3.75
C ASN A 677 38.96 -1.11 -3.79
N LEU A 678 39.77 -0.26 -3.15
CA LEU A 678 41.24 -0.39 -3.15
C LEU A 678 41.69 -1.74 -2.60
N GLU A 679 41.17 -2.15 -1.44
CA GLU A 679 41.54 -3.41 -0.79
C GLU A 679 41.17 -4.62 -1.67
N GLU A 680 40.02 -4.57 -2.33
CA GLU A 680 39.53 -5.60 -3.24
C GLU A 680 40.36 -5.67 -4.51
N ALA A 681 40.70 -4.52 -5.11
CA ALA A 681 41.57 -4.44 -6.26
C ALA A 681 42.97 -4.99 -5.95
N GLU A 682 43.53 -4.66 -4.78
CA GLU A 682 44.81 -5.21 -4.32
C GLU A 682 44.75 -6.72 -4.08
N ALA A 683 43.66 -7.23 -3.51
CA ALA A 683 43.47 -8.65 -3.30
C ALA A 683 43.35 -9.44 -4.61
N ILE A 684 42.74 -8.85 -5.64
CA ILE A 684 42.58 -9.47 -6.96
C ILE A 684 43.89 -9.43 -7.75
N VAL A 685 44.55 -8.27 -7.80
CA VAL A 685 45.77 -8.07 -8.61
C VAL A 685 47.01 -8.67 -7.94
N GLY A 686 47.06 -8.64 -6.61
CA GLY A 686 48.21 -9.08 -5.81
C GLY A 686 49.32 -8.02 -5.73
N SER A 687 50.55 -8.48 -5.50
CA SER A 687 51.71 -7.60 -5.30
C SER A 687 52.18 -6.97 -6.62
N LEU A 688 51.92 -5.68 -6.82
CA LEU A 688 52.63 -4.84 -7.80
C LEU A 688 53.77 -4.07 -7.11
N GLU A 689 54.94 -4.00 -7.74
CA GLU A 689 56.06 -3.16 -7.30
C GLU A 689 55.81 -1.69 -7.71
N THR A 690 55.03 -0.97 -6.90
CA THR A 690 54.64 0.42 -7.18
C THR A 690 54.66 1.27 -5.92
N GLY A 691 54.82 2.59 -6.05
CA GLY A 691 54.74 3.55 -4.94
C GLY A 691 53.35 3.60 -4.28
N ASP A 692 53.17 4.49 -3.29
CA ASP A 692 51.90 4.67 -2.58
C ASP A 692 50.94 5.67 -3.29
N GLY A 693 49.74 5.83 -2.74
CA GLY A 693 48.78 6.85 -3.18
C GLY A 693 48.26 6.65 -4.60
N ASP A 694 48.23 7.73 -5.39
CA ASP A 694 47.64 7.73 -6.74
C ASP A 694 48.42 6.85 -7.73
N ALA A 695 49.73 6.70 -7.53
CA ALA A 695 50.55 5.81 -8.36
C ALA A 695 50.11 4.34 -8.22
N ARG A 696 49.71 3.94 -7.00
CA ARG A 696 49.15 2.61 -6.72
C ARG A 696 47.81 2.42 -7.42
N LEU A 697 46.89 3.38 -7.29
CA LEU A 697 45.57 3.34 -7.92
C LEU A 697 45.67 3.25 -9.44
N ARG A 698 46.56 4.04 -10.05
CA ARG A 698 46.82 4.00 -11.49
C ARG A 698 47.31 2.63 -11.94
N ALA A 699 48.29 2.06 -11.26
CA ALA A 699 48.84 0.76 -11.64
C ALA A 699 47.82 -0.39 -11.53
N LEU A 700 46.97 -0.36 -10.49
CA LEU A 700 45.86 -1.32 -10.35
C LEU A 700 44.84 -1.16 -11.50
N ALA A 701 44.47 0.08 -11.84
CA ALA A 701 43.54 0.33 -12.93
C ALA A 701 44.12 -0.08 -14.29
N GLU A 702 45.38 0.26 -14.57
CA GLU A 702 46.11 -0.14 -15.78
C GLU A 702 46.17 -1.66 -15.93
N TRP A 703 46.33 -2.41 -14.82
CA TRP A 703 46.29 -3.85 -14.85
C TRP A 703 44.94 -4.37 -15.38
N PHE A 704 43.82 -3.87 -14.88
CA PHE A 704 42.49 -4.27 -15.37
C PHE A 704 42.25 -3.84 -16.83
N LEU A 705 42.68 -2.63 -17.20
CA LEU A 705 42.61 -2.16 -18.59
C LEU A 705 43.41 -3.08 -19.53
N SER A 706 44.60 -3.55 -19.10
CA SER A 706 45.43 -4.49 -19.87
C SER A 706 44.77 -5.86 -20.09
N LYS A 707 43.77 -6.20 -19.28
CA LYS A 707 42.97 -7.44 -19.40
C LYS A 707 41.73 -7.26 -20.28
N GLY A 708 41.50 -6.07 -20.83
CA GLY A 708 40.42 -5.80 -21.78
C GLY A 708 39.16 -5.17 -21.17
N VAL A 709 39.24 -4.60 -19.97
CA VAL A 709 38.17 -3.75 -19.40
C VAL A 709 38.22 -2.36 -20.07
N ALA A 710 37.07 -1.73 -20.32
CA ALA A 710 37.04 -0.40 -20.95
C ALA A 710 37.19 0.76 -19.94
N VAL A 711 36.47 0.72 -18.82
CA VAL A 711 36.49 1.73 -17.76
C VAL A 711 36.69 1.03 -16.41
N VAL A 712 37.66 1.48 -15.62
CA VAL A 712 37.97 0.92 -14.31
C VAL A 712 37.84 2.00 -13.26
N ALA A 713 36.97 1.79 -12.28
CA ALA A 713 36.77 2.69 -11.15
C ALA A 713 37.17 2.01 -9.83
N ILE A 714 38.08 2.64 -9.09
CA ILE A 714 38.56 2.19 -7.80
C ILE A 714 38.14 3.18 -6.72
N THR A 715 37.36 2.73 -5.73
CA THR A 715 36.98 3.53 -4.57
C THR A 715 37.92 3.29 -3.38
N ALA A 716 38.24 4.32 -2.60
CA ALA A 716 39.24 4.27 -1.52
C ALA A 716 38.74 4.99 -0.25
N GLY A 717 37.45 4.86 0.05
CA GLY A 717 36.82 5.44 1.24
C GLY A 717 37.04 6.95 1.35
N ALA A 718 37.57 7.40 2.50
CA ALA A 718 37.89 8.82 2.75
C ALA A 718 38.93 9.41 1.78
N LYS A 719 39.69 8.57 1.07
CA LYS A 719 40.61 9.02 0.01
C LYS A 719 39.86 9.34 -1.29
N GLY A 720 38.57 9.05 -1.43
CA GLY A 720 37.78 9.31 -2.63
C GLY A 720 37.83 8.17 -3.64
N SER A 721 37.85 8.47 -4.94
CA SER A 721 37.92 7.46 -6.01
C SER A 721 38.90 7.83 -7.14
N PHE A 722 39.29 6.83 -7.92
CA PHE A 722 40.12 6.95 -9.11
C PHE A 722 39.48 6.18 -10.24
N THR A 723 39.29 6.80 -11.40
CA THR A 723 38.71 6.16 -12.59
C THR A 723 39.65 6.32 -13.78
N ALA A 724 39.95 5.24 -14.49
CA ALA A 724 40.76 5.26 -15.70
C ALA A 724 40.03 4.56 -16.85
N VAL A 725 40.27 5.06 -18.07
CA VAL A 725 39.61 4.59 -19.29
C VAL A 725 40.64 4.14 -20.31
N THR A 726 40.36 3.04 -21.01
CA THR A 726 41.22 2.53 -22.08
C THR A 726 41.46 3.59 -23.17
N SER A 727 42.66 3.59 -23.75
CA SER A 727 42.97 4.37 -24.94
C SER A 727 42.50 3.70 -26.24
N ASP A 728 42.08 2.43 -26.17
CA ASP A 728 41.49 1.70 -27.30
C ASP A 728 40.04 2.16 -27.53
N ALA A 729 39.88 3.02 -28.54
CA ALA A 729 38.59 3.59 -28.93
C ALA A 729 37.58 2.52 -29.40
N GLU A 730 38.03 1.45 -30.05
CA GLU A 730 37.15 0.37 -30.49
C GLU A 730 36.63 -0.41 -29.28
N ARG A 731 37.51 -0.69 -28.32
CA ARG A 731 37.11 -1.36 -27.08
C ARG A 731 36.14 -0.51 -26.26
N LEU A 732 36.38 0.80 -26.17
CA LEU A 732 35.49 1.73 -25.48
C LEU A 732 34.13 1.85 -26.19
N ALA A 733 34.11 1.79 -27.52
CA ALA A 733 32.87 1.87 -28.31
C ALA A 733 32.05 0.57 -28.36
N ALA A 734 32.43 -0.47 -27.61
CA ALA A 734 31.79 -1.78 -27.66
C ALA A 734 30.31 -1.79 -27.23
N SER A 735 29.85 -0.79 -26.45
CA SER A 735 28.43 -0.57 -26.13
C SER A 735 27.96 0.83 -26.57
N PRO A 736 26.68 1.01 -26.96
CA PRO A 736 26.18 2.31 -27.42
C PRO A 736 26.25 3.42 -26.38
N GLY A 737 26.24 3.09 -25.08
CA GLY A 737 26.43 4.05 -24.00
C GLY A 737 27.84 4.66 -24.04
N LEU A 738 28.88 3.82 -24.04
CA LEU A 738 30.27 4.28 -24.06
C LEU A 738 30.74 4.77 -25.44
N ALA A 739 30.18 4.28 -26.54
CA ALA A 739 30.47 4.76 -27.89
C ALA A 739 30.27 6.28 -28.03
N ARG A 740 29.27 6.83 -27.33
CA ARG A 740 29.01 8.28 -27.28
C ARG A 740 30.07 9.05 -26.49
N GLN A 741 30.75 8.39 -25.56
CA GLN A 741 31.73 9.01 -24.66
C GLN A 741 33.16 8.94 -25.18
N VAL A 742 33.43 8.23 -26.28
CA VAL A 742 34.78 7.98 -26.81
C VAL A 742 35.62 9.26 -26.92
N SER A 743 35.07 10.33 -27.49
CA SER A 743 35.78 11.60 -27.66
C SER A 743 36.14 12.30 -26.34
N ALA A 744 35.35 12.07 -25.29
CA ALA A 744 35.53 12.71 -23.99
C ALA A 744 36.33 11.85 -23.00
N TRP A 745 36.29 10.52 -23.13
CA TRP A 745 36.78 9.58 -22.11
C TRP A 745 38.02 8.80 -22.53
N ALA A 746 38.25 8.53 -23.82
CA ALA A 746 39.34 7.64 -24.24
C ALA A 746 40.72 8.08 -23.71
N GLY A 747 41.41 7.15 -23.03
CA GLY A 747 42.73 7.38 -22.43
C GLY A 747 42.77 8.39 -21.28
N ARG A 748 41.62 8.79 -20.74
CA ARG A 748 41.53 9.74 -19.62
C ARG A 748 41.56 9.02 -18.28
N GLU A 749 41.98 9.76 -17.26
CA GLU A 749 41.90 9.36 -15.87
C GLU A 749 41.37 10.53 -15.03
N VAL A 750 40.61 10.21 -13.98
CA VAL A 750 40.04 11.20 -13.06
C VAL A 750 40.25 10.73 -11.62
N ARG A 751 40.79 11.64 -10.81
CA ARG A 751 40.84 11.53 -9.35
C ARG A 751 39.74 12.38 -8.75
N ALA A 752 38.80 11.76 -8.04
CA ALA A 752 37.76 12.47 -7.29
C ALA A 752 38.00 12.36 -5.80
N ALA A 753 37.89 13.50 -5.09
CA ALA A 753 37.96 13.55 -3.64
C ALA A 753 36.70 12.94 -3.00
N ALA A 754 36.82 12.46 -1.77
CA ALA A 754 35.65 12.09 -0.97
C ALA A 754 34.86 13.34 -0.56
N PHE A 755 33.55 13.18 -0.38
CA PHE A 755 32.71 14.21 0.22
C PHE A 755 32.81 14.17 1.73
N ALA A 756 32.85 15.34 2.35
CA ALA A 756 32.64 15.44 3.79
C ALA A 756 31.17 15.15 4.10
N VAL A 757 30.94 14.46 5.22
CA VAL A 757 29.61 14.34 5.82
C VAL A 757 29.59 15.29 7.02
N GLY A 758 28.44 15.91 7.31
CA GLY A 758 28.33 16.87 8.43
C GLY A 758 28.72 16.24 9.77
N GLU A 759 29.29 17.03 10.70
CA GLU A 759 29.79 16.53 12.00
C GLU A 759 28.72 15.81 12.84
N ASP A 760 27.44 16.15 12.64
CA ASP A 760 26.28 15.55 13.34
C ASP A 760 25.56 14.46 12.52
N ALA A 761 26.00 14.16 11.30
CA ALA A 761 25.33 13.20 10.43
C ALA A 761 25.61 11.75 10.87
N ALA A 762 24.58 10.91 10.85
CA ALA A 762 24.76 9.47 11.01
C ALA A 762 25.39 8.89 9.73
N VAL A 763 26.66 8.48 9.80
CA VAL A 763 27.42 7.94 8.67
C VAL A 763 27.29 6.42 8.59
N ASN A 764 26.96 5.91 7.41
CA ASN A 764 26.88 4.48 7.13
C ASN A 764 27.35 4.18 5.70
N ALA A 765 28.59 3.70 5.56
CA ALA A 765 29.20 3.44 4.27
C ALA A 765 28.75 2.12 3.60
N ASN A 766 27.81 1.37 4.19
CA ASN A 766 27.33 0.12 3.62
C ASN A 766 26.68 0.38 2.25
N GLY A 767 27.23 -0.25 1.20
CA GLY A 767 26.78 -0.07 -0.19
C GLY A 767 27.16 1.22 -0.87
N ALA A 768 28.10 2.00 -0.31
CA ALA A 768 28.60 3.19 -0.98
C ALA A 768 29.24 2.87 -2.35
N GLY A 769 29.95 1.73 -2.44
CA GLY A 769 30.51 1.23 -3.70
C GLY A 769 29.45 0.85 -4.72
N ASP A 770 28.43 0.09 -4.29
CA ASP A 770 27.28 -0.30 -5.14
C ASP A 770 26.54 0.93 -5.71
N ALA A 771 26.35 1.96 -4.87
CA ALA A 771 25.75 3.22 -5.28
C ALA A 771 26.66 4.03 -6.23
N PHE A 772 27.98 4.01 -5.99
CA PHE A 772 28.97 4.65 -6.87
C PHE A 772 28.92 4.03 -8.28
N VAL A 773 29.04 2.70 -8.38
CA VAL A 773 29.02 2.02 -9.68
C VAL A 773 27.67 2.17 -10.37
N GLY A 774 26.55 2.12 -9.64
CA GLY A 774 25.23 2.43 -10.18
C GLY A 774 25.16 3.83 -10.79
N GLY A 775 25.65 4.84 -10.07
CA GLY A 775 25.74 6.21 -10.58
C GLY A 775 26.62 6.33 -11.83
N LEU A 776 27.78 5.65 -11.86
CA LEU A 776 28.68 5.67 -13.02
C LEU A 776 28.07 4.97 -14.26
N VAL A 777 27.38 3.84 -14.06
CA VAL A 777 26.63 3.15 -15.11
C VAL A 777 25.55 4.05 -15.69
N LEU A 778 24.81 4.73 -14.82
CA LEU A 778 23.78 5.65 -15.25
C LEU A 778 24.39 6.81 -16.06
N ALA A 779 25.47 7.42 -15.57
CA ALA A 779 26.18 8.50 -16.27
C ALA A 779 26.65 8.09 -17.67
N ALA A 780 27.16 6.87 -17.81
CA ALA A 780 27.64 6.34 -19.08
C ALA A 780 26.50 6.03 -20.07
N ALA A 781 25.40 5.44 -19.60
CA ALA A 781 24.37 4.87 -20.46
C ALA A 781 23.21 5.84 -20.78
N ALA A 782 22.85 6.72 -19.83
CA ALA A 782 21.54 7.37 -19.80
C ALA A 782 21.52 8.84 -20.22
N TRP A 783 22.62 9.49 -20.61
CA TRP A 783 22.59 10.87 -21.12
C TRP A 783 22.65 10.94 -22.66
N ARG A 784 21.88 11.88 -23.24
CA ARG A 784 21.90 12.14 -24.70
C ARG A 784 23.18 12.81 -25.15
N GLU A 785 23.68 13.74 -24.34
CA GLU A 785 24.95 14.41 -24.59
C GLU A 785 26.13 13.58 -24.08
N SER A 786 27.30 13.80 -24.68
CA SER A 786 28.54 13.26 -24.13
C SER A 786 28.89 14.04 -22.86
N LEU A 787 29.16 13.31 -21.78
CA LEU A 787 29.62 13.87 -20.52
C LEU A 787 31.15 13.83 -20.49
N SER A 788 31.78 14.79 -19.82
CA SER A 788 33.18 14.63 -19.42
C SER A 788 33.33 13.48 -18.42
N LEU A 789 34.52 12.88 -18.36
CA LEU A 789 34.80 11.82 -17.38
C LEU A 789 34.68 12.39 -15.94
N GLU A 790 35.06 13.64 -15.74
CA GLU A 790 34.96 14.35 -14.46
C GLU A 790 33.50 14.50 -14.00
N GLU A 791 32.58 14.87 -14.88
CA GLU A 791 31.15 14.96 -14.56
C GLU A 791 30.57 13.60 -14.17
N ALA A 792 30.91 12.55 -14.93
CA ALA A 792 30.42 11.20 -14.67
C ALA A 792 30.91 10.65 -13.33
N VAL A 793 32.20 10.83 -13.01
CA VAL A 793 32.79 10.38 -11.74
C VAL A 793 32.26 11.19 -10.56
N ARG A 794 32.06 12.51 -10.70
CA ARG A 794 31.43 13.33 -9.65
C ARG A 794 29.98 12.93 -9.41
N PHE A 795 29.22 12.67 -10.47
CA PHE A 795 27.86 12.16 -10.35
C PHE A 795 27.80 10.83 -9.60
N ALA A 796 28.68 9.89 -9.95
CA ALA A 796 28.83 8.61 -9.24
C ALA A 796 29.15 8.81 -7.75
N ALA A 797 30.07 9.72 -7.44
CA ALA A 797 30.44 10.03 -6.06
C ALA A 797 29.30 10.71 -5.27
N LEU A 798 28.45 11.52 -5.92
CA LEU A 798 27.25 12.08 -5.30
C LEU A 798 26.19 11.00 -5.03
N ALA A 799 26.01 10.04 -5.94
CA ALA A 799 25.13 8.89 -5.71
C ALA A 799 25.60 8.08 -4.49
N ALA A 800 26.92 7.88 -4.34
CA ALA A 800 27.50 7.26 -3.15
C ALA A 800 27.28 8.11 -1.87
N LEU A 801 27.39 9.43 -1.94
CA LEU A 801 27.14 10.32 -0.80
C LEU A 801 25.71 10.19 -0.27
N GLN A 802 24.69 10.17 -1.14
CA GLN A 802 23.30 9.95 -0.72
C GLN A 802 23.09 8.59 -0.03
N ARG A 803 23.96 7.62 -0.30
CA ARG A 803 23.98 6.35 0.43
C ARG A 803 24.72 6.46 1.75
N VAL A 804 25.84 7.18 1.82
CA VAL A 804 26.69 7.28 3.02
C VAL A 804 26.04 8.10 4.13
N ASP A 805 25.40 9.21 3.79
CA ASP A 805 24.72 10.08 4.74
C ASP A 805 23.31 9.54 5.02
N GLU A 806 23.05 9.05 6.24
CA GLU A 806 21.73 8.48 6.57
C GLU A 806 20.59 9.51 6.51
N SER A 807 20.89 10.81 6.66
CA SER A 807 19.86 11.86 6.55
C SER A 807 19.33 11.97 5.11
N LEU A 808 20.19 11.76 4.12
CA LEU A 808 19.84 11.81 2.69
C LEU A 808 19.16 10.53 2.18
N ARG A 809 18.98 9.52 3.04
CA ARG A 809 18.35 8.25 2.66
C ARG A 809 16.82 8.31 2.62
N GLN A 810 16.19 9.35 3.18
CA GLN A 810 14.74 9.51 3.20
C GLN A 810 14.23 10.10 1.88
N ALA A 811 13.06 9.65 1.42
CA ALA A 811 12.55 9.99 0.08
C ALA A 811 12.28 11.48 -0.13
N GLU A 812 12.04 12.26 0.94
CA GLU A 812 11.85 13.71 0.86
C GLU A 812 13.17 14.48 0.67
N ASP A 813 14.29 13.91 1.13
CA ASP A 813 15.62 14.55 1.12
C ASP A 813 16.53 14.01 0.00
N ALA A 814 16.13 12.93 -0.66
CA ALA A 814 16.89 12.28 -1.73
C ALA A 814 16.72 13.03 -3.06
N ARG A 815 17.84 13.47 -3.63
CA ARG A 815 17.93 14.12 -4.93
C ARG A 815 17.89 13.13 -6.08
N ASN A 816 17.16 13.48 -7.13
CA ASN A 816 17.08 12.69 -8.36
C ASN A 816 18.33 12.88 -9.26
N ALA A 817 18.42 12.09 -10.35
CA ALA A 817 19.55 12.13 -11.28
C ALA A 817 19.81 13.52 -11.90
N ALA A 818 18.76 14.28 -12.24
CA ALA A 818 18.94 15.60 -12.87
C ALA A 818 19.54 16.63 -11.89
N GLU A 819 19.10 16.59 -10.63
CA GLU A 819 19.60 17.46 -9.57
C GLU A 819 21.06 17.14 -9.23
N LEU A 820 21.41 15.85 -9.09
CA LEU A 820 22.80 15.47 -8.87
C LEU A 820 23.69 15.84 -10.04
N MET A 821 23.22 15.69 -11.28
CA MET A 821 24.02 16.06 -12.46
C MET A 821 24.26 17.58 -12.52
N THR A 822 23.29 18.39 -12.09
CA THR A 822 23.47 19.84 -11.95
C THR A 822 24.59 20.17 -10.96
N VAL A 823 24.64 19.47 -9.82
CA VAL A 823 25.72 19.62 -8.84
C VAL A 823 27.06 19.14 -9.42
N ALA A 824 27.09 18.03 -10.15
CA ALA A 824 28.30 17.51 -10.77
C ALA A 824 28.91 18.50 -11.79
N ARG A 825 28.06 19.21 -12.55
CA ARG A 825 28.44 20.23 -13.55
C ARG A 825 28.97 21.52 -12.96
N ALA A 826 28.51 21.90 -11.77
CA ALA A 826 28.97 23.12 -11.10
C ALA A 826 30.48 23.09 -10.76
N GLY A 827 31.14 21.93 -10.87
CA GLY A 827 32.60 21.81 -10.84
C GLY A 827 33.20 21.79 -9.43
N SER A 828 32.58 22.50 -8.49
CA SER A 828 32.88 22.43 -7.06
C SER A 828 31.93 21.48 -6.35
N LEU A 829 32.47 20.41 -5.77
CA LEU A 829 31.74 19.53 -4.88
C LEU A 829 31.42 20.30 -3.58
N PRO A 830 30.15 20.52 -3.22
CA PRO A 830 29.83 21.24 -1.99
C PRO A 830 30.23 20.37 -0.78
N PRO A 831 30.72 20.96 0.33
CA PRO A 831 31.13 20.21 1.52
C PRO A 831 29.96 19.53 2.23
N THR A 832 28.74 20.00 2.00
CA THR A 832 27.47 19.37 2.38
C THR A 832 26.48 19.55 1.23
N LEU A 833 25.65 18.54 0.94
CA LEU A 833 24.55 18.72 0.01
C LEU A 833 23.53 19.68 0.65
N PRO A 834 23.16 20.81 0.03
CA PRO A 834 22.08 21.63 0.56
C PRO A 834 20.79 20.80 0.51
N LEU A 835 20.09 20.63 1.63
CA LEU A 835 18.72 20.11 1.62
C LEU A 835 17.83 21.18 0.96
N SER A 836 16.94 20.77 0.05
CA SER A 836 16.09 21.68 -0.74
C SER A 836 15.01 22.34 0.10
#